data_AF-A0A0V0XQV7-F1
#
_entry.id   AF-A0A0V0XQV7-F1
#
_cell.length_a   1.000
_cell.length_b   1.000
_cell.length_c   1.000
_cell.angle_alpha   90.00
_cell.angle_beta   90.00
_cell.angle_gamma   90.00
#
_symmetry.space_group_name_H-M   'P 1'
#
loop_
_entity.id
_entity.type
_entity.pdbx_description
1 polymer ?
#
loop_
_entity_poly.entity_id
_entity_poly.type
_entity_poly.pdbx_seq_one_letter_code
_entity_poly.pdbx_strand_id
1 'polypeptide(L)'
;MFKLLFLAANRNYGRQNSILLRCVDSAGITKRLWLEEFWSHGLFKEGDCVRAFLPNNLAEMHEFHISNSSGAVVVNPGTIVAVNKISGAVFCRRKSVLTEMLKSFDRPILRTQVGIIAHQMFQDAVKESISDLGMLRNIILKIMNKVDFLQNQYYYDIDPAVVLAELEVPVKSTAKFVQNFLSNRSPFPGVMPSTVLDRVLAVEEEMISEKFGIRGSIDMTVAVKAGPEQKSTLMPLELKTGKQSFVGDHAAQVMLYCLLFSNNNHETCERGLLYYFGGSELQAVDTKMNELHGLLRLRNEIAYYLYRFFDDPDTCDFMLPDPICNVKICRQCPQLLNCCLTQKNSCQMTLDGDSRWDAMAEAELCHLNEEELQYVKRWTRWYRMEGAEQRLRGKKNSYIDYDEEEYAIGEYLIFKFFEPFVFSRDHNADECSVAMRVQQFSEDLRIMTLAPLSNVNLNRMFSHFDQVLLNGIGERTSSLFATVITVELQQISVQFSRSYRFMHSCDFLVKRVNTKFYFDTAMSSVYKLMMNDTIANRKRQLIINLDEPRFRTNLPFNVVQKMKPFCKSLNAEQKSAIVKAMMAEDYLLIKGFPGSGKSSTIVALIQILIENGNSVLVCAYTNSAVDHILLKLKAVHLFRIIQQGQFMHSDMRQFTPEAIFGNEPQLDLIVRTLSSTMLVGCTCTSAALHPLLKKRKFDVCIVDEATLATEASTLGPLLAAHKFVLVGDPLQLRPLVQSERLRKEGMDISLFSKLEQKYPNAVVTLKRQYRMNREICLLSDQMFYNGELIVANDEVGNTFLNVAVSDDVAEEPWVRRCLSSAPEHAVVFLDTSNCENNSATRDGAANVENELELDLVVKLCQTFSKSGLDDDQIGVMSIYRTQVESIRRSLKSSGSIGVEVNTIDQYQGKDKDVIIISFVWTKELKRKQNATCPLLKDVRRVNVALTRARKKLILIGHFEDLRADHSIFETLHSILSESQIFPLVL
;
A
#
# COMPACT_ATOMS: atom_id res chain seq x y z
N MET A 1 30.34 -6.95 -15.82
CA MET A 1 29.06 -6.22 -15.91
C MET A 1 29.32 -4.81 -15.40
N PHE A 2 28.76 -3.77 -16.01
CA PHE A 2 28.97 -2.40 -15.54
C PHE A 2 27.65 -1.73 -15.20
N LYS A 3 27.58 -1.13 -14.01
CA LYS A 3 26.55 -0.14 -13.68
C LYS A 3 27.10 1.22 -14.10
N LEU A 4 26.31 1.95 -14.87
CA LEU A 4 26.73 3.17 -15.55
C LEU A 4 25.64 4.22 -15.39
N LEU A 5 25.98 5.44 -15.03
CA LEU A 5 25.11 6.60 -15.12
C LEU A 5 25.25 7.22 -16.51
N PHE A 6 24.17 7.28 -17.28
CA PHE A 6 24.17 7.86 -18.61
C PHE A 6 24.24 9.39 -18.55
N LEU A 7 25.28 9.97 -19.17
CA LEU A 7 25.54 11.40 -19.14
C LEU A 7 25.10 12.12 -20.40
N ALA A 8 25.41 11.58 -21.59
CA ALA A 8 25.13 12.24 -22.87
C ALA A 8 25.18 11.23 -24.02
N ALA A 9 24.37 11.41 -25.06
CA ALA A 9 24.40 10.59 -26.27
C ALA A 9 24.74 11.39 -27.53
N ASN A 10 25.54 10.78 -28.41
CA ASN A 10 25.71 11.24 -29.79
C ASN A 10 25.17 10.16 -30.75
N ARG A 11 24.09 10.48 -31.46
CA ARG A 11 23.55 9.61 -32.53
C ARG A 11 24.35 9.81 -33.82
N ASN A 12 24.63 8.72 -34.54
CA ASN A 12 25.34 8.74 -35.83
C ASN A 12 26.74 9.40 -35.79
N TYR A 13 27.45 9.28 -34.67
CA TYR A 13 28.82 9.78 -34.54
C TYR A 13 29.77 8.87 -35.31
N GLY A 14 29.90 9.07 -36.62
CA GLY A 14 30.88 8.38 -37.48
C GLY A 14 30.53 6.96 -37.93
N ARG A 15 29.38 6.39 -37.54
CA ARG A 15 28.84 5.10 -38.03
C ARG A 15 27.32 5.18 -38.23
N GLN A 16 26.79 4.64 -39.34
CA GLN A 16 25.34 4.52 -39.56
C GLN A 16 24.74 3.48 -38.61
N ASN A 17 23.50 3.70 -38.14
CA ASN A 17 22.79 2.82 -37.21
C ASN A 17 23.52 2.55 -35.88
N SER A 18 24.16 3.58 -35.32
CA SER A 18 24.74 3.51 -33.98
C SER A 18 24.48 4.76 -33.14
N ILE A 19 24.49 4.58 -31.83
CA ILE A 19 24.46 5.64 -30.83
C ILE A 19 25.61 5.42 -29.85
N LEU A 20 26.37 6.48 -29.59
CA LEU A 20 27.39 6.48 -28.56
C LEU A 20 26.79 7.06 -27.29
N LEU A 21 26.68 6.26 -26.24
CA LEU A 21 26.36 6.72 -24.90
C LEU A 21 27.67 7.00 -24.14
N ARG A 22 27.82 8.23 -23.64
CA ARG A 22 28.83 8.54 -22.63
C ARG A 22 28.20 8.31 -21.27
N CYS A 23 28.84 7.48 -20.47
CA CYS A 23 28.39 7.14 -19.14
C CYS A 23 29.52 7.29 -18.13
N VAL A 24 29.19 7.27 -16.84
CA VAL A 24 30.16 7.24 -15.74
C VAL A 24 29.86 6.05 -14.84
N ASP A 25 30.89 5.32 -14.42
CA ASP A 25 30.75 4.24 -13.43
C ASP A 25 30.75 4.79 -11.99
N SER A 26 30.60 3.90 -11.01
CA SER A 26 30.59 4.24 -9.58
C SER A 26 31.85 4.98 -9.12
N ALA A 27 33.00 4.67 -9.72
CA ALA A 27 34.27 5.32 -9.43
C ALA A 27 34.44 6.70 -10.09
N GLY A 28 33.40 7.22 -10.77
CA GLY A 28 33.47 8.50 -11.48
C GLY A 28 34.18 8.43 -12.84
N ILE A 29 34.56 7.23 -13.30
CA ILE A 29 35.33 7.05 -14.54
C ILE A 29 34.37 7.07 -15.73
N THR A 30 34.71 7.91 -16.71
CA THR A 30 33.92 7.97 -17.95
C THR A 30 34.15 6.73 -18.81
N LYS A 31 33.04 6.12 -19.25
CA LYS A 31 32.96 4.98 -20.16
C LYS A 31 32.16 5.35 -21.40
N ARG A 32 32.56 4.81 -22.55
CA ARG A 32 31.92 5.00 -23.86
C ARG A 32 31.24 3.71 -24.27
N LEU A 33 29.94 3.76 -24.52
CA LEU A 33 29.13 2.60 -24.87
C LEU A 33 28.49 2.82 -26.25
N TRP A 34 28.99 2.13 -27.27
CA TRP A 34 28.43 2.10 -28.61
C TRP A 34 27.30 1.08 -28.66
N LEU A 35 26.10 1.55 -28.95
CA LEU A 35 24.97 0.69 -29.23
C LEU A 35 24.69 0.71 -30.72
N GLU A 36 24.78 -0.45 -31.34
CA GLU A 36 24.70 -0.65 -32.79
C GLU A 36 23.39 -1.37 -33.15
N GLU A 37 22.98 -1.26 -34.42
CA GLU A 37 21.84 -1.98 -34.98
C GLU A 37 20.53 -1.71 -34.20
N PHE A 38 19.80 -2.74 -33.72
CA PHE A 38 18.49 -2.48 -33.09
C PHE A 38 18.63 -1.77 -31.73
N TRP A 39 19.79 -1.88 -31.05
CA TRP A 39 20.03 -1.18 -29.78
C TRP A 39 20.18 0.33 -29.97
N SER A 40 20.60 0.76 -31.16
CA SER A 40 20.74 2.19 -31.49
C SER A 40 19.41 2.96 -31.47
N HIS A 41 18.30 2.24 -31.65
CA HIS A 41 16.94 2.79 -31.61
C HIS A 41 16.31 2.76 -30.20
N GLY A 42 17.07 2.39 -29.17
CA GLY A 42 16.59 2.40 -27.78
C GLY A 42 16.25 3.81 -27.27
N LEU A 43 15.37 3.86 -26.27
CA LEU A 43 15.01 5.10 -25.59
C LEU A 43 15.96 5.33 -24.42
N PHE A 44 16.72 6.43 -24.46
CA PHE A 44 17.67 6.85 -23.45
C PHE A 44 17.53 8.35 -23.21
N LYS A 45 17.59 8.80 -21.96
CA LYS A 45 17.63 10.22 -21.58
C LYS A 45 18.64 10.42 -20.45
N GLU A 46 19.39 11.51 -20.52
CA GLU A 46 20.47 11.81 -19.57
C GLU A 46 20.00 11.64 -18.11
N GLY A 47 20.87 11.07 -17.28
CA GLY A 47 20.57 10.66 -15.91
C GLY A 47 19.93 9.27 -15.77
N ASP A 48 19.69 8.53 -16.87
CA ASP A 48 19.27 7.13 -16.79
C ASP A 48 20.37 6.27 -16.16
N CYS A 49 19.97 5.33 -15.29
CA CYS A 49 20.88 4.28 -14.84
C CYS A 49 20.90 3.16 -15.89
N VAL A 50 22.07 2.87 -16.43
CA VAL A 50 22.27 1.89 -17.49
C VAL A 50 23.11 0.75 -16.94
N ARG A 51 22.67 -0.48 -17.17
CA ARG A 51 23.45 -1.68 -16.87
C ARG A 51 23.85 -2.34 -18.17
N ALA A 52 25.17 -2.40 -18.40
CA ALA A 52 25.75 -2.99 -19.60
C ALA A 52 26.30 -4.39 -19.31
N PHE A 53 25.87 -5.35 -20.13
CA PHE A 53 26.35 -6.73 -20.17
C PHE A 53 27.28 -6.85 -21.36
N LEU A 54 28.56 -7.13 -21.09
CA LEU A 54 29.60 -7.18 -22.10
C LEU A 54 30.11 -8.61 -22.25
N PRO A 55 30.39 -9.08 -23.48
CA PRO A 55 31.11 -10.32 -23.68
C PRO A 55 32.60 -10.08 -23.37
N ASN A 56 33.14 -10.83 -22.41
CA ASN A 56 34.54 -10.89 -21.95
C ASN A 56 35.02 -9.82 -20.94
N ASN A 57 36.02 -10.20 -20.13
CA ASN A 57 36.70 -9.42 -19.07
C ASN A 57 37.48 -8.22 -19.64
N LEU A 58 36.78 -7.26 -20.23
CA LEU A 58 37.33 -6.02 -20.77
C LEU A 58 37.33 -4.92 -19.71
N ALA A 59 37.65 -5.25 -18.46
CA ALA A 59 37.49 -4.32 -17.34
C ALA A 59 38.33 -3.04 -17.46
N GLU A 60 39.46 -3.14 -18.17
CA GLU A 60 40.39 -2.04 -18.42
C GLU A 60 39.98 -1.15 -19.62
N MET A 61 38.95 -1.52 -20.40
CA MET A 61 38.54 -0.70 -21.54
C MET A 61 37.62 0.45 -21.11
N HIS A 62 37.82 1.61 -21.74
CA HIS A 62 36.96 2.79 -21.61
C HIS A 62 35.90 2.86 -22.71
N GLU A 63 35.87 1.90 -23.62
CA GLU A 63 35.02 1.88 -24.82
C GLU A 63 34.48 0.48 -25.07
N PHE A 64 33.18 0.37 -25.27
CA PHE A 64 32.44 -0.88 -25.33
C PHE A 64 31.46 -0.87 -26.50
N HIS A 65 31.31 -2.00 -27.19
CA HIS A 65 30.39 -2.15 -28.30
C HIS A 65 29.33 -3.20 -27.98
N ILE A 66 28.06 -2.83 -28.15
CA ILE A 66 26.91 -3.69 -27.99
C ILE A 66 26.15 -3.71 -29.31
N SER A 67 25.95 -4.91 -29.84
CA SER A 67 25.27 -5.17 -31.11
C SER A 67 24.21 -6.26 -30.92
N ASN A 68 23.57 -6.65 -32.01
CA ASN A 68 22.56 -7.70 -31.98
C ASN A 68 23.16 -9.06 -31.57
N SER A 69 24.43 -9.29 -31.89
CA SER A 69 25.16 -10.53 -31.64
C SER A 69 26.07 -10.49 -30.41
N SER A 70 26.17 -9.36 -29.71
CA SER A 70 27.19 -9.15 -28.67
C SER A 70 26.71 -8.17 -27.60
N GLY A 71 26.66 -8.65 -26.34
CA GLY A 71 26.29 -7.83 -25.19
C GLY A 71 24.82 -7.44 -25.13
N ALA A 72 24.42 -6.76 -24.04
CA ALA A 72 23.05 -6.27 -23.85
C ALA A 72 23.03 -5.04 -22.94
N VAL A 73 21.95 -4.26 -23.03
CA VAL A 73 21.73 -3.10 -22.16
C VAL A 73 20.39 -3.18 -21.45
N VAL A 74 20.37 -2.85 -20.16
CA VAL A 74 19.17 -2.69 -19.35
C VAL A 74 19.11 -1.26 -18.81
N VAL A 75 18.02 -0.55 -19.06
CA VAL A 75 17.82 0.85 -18.67
C VAL A 75 16.93 0.94 -17.44
N ASN A 76 17.32 1.70 -16.43
CA ASN A 76 16.64 1.83 -15.15
C ASN A 76 16.31 0.45 -14.54
N PRO A 77 17.31 -0.40 -14.22
CA PRO A 77 17.10 -1.74 -13.69
C PRO A 77 16.26 -1.77 -12.39
N GLY A 78 16.27 -0.69 -11.60
CA GLY A 78 15.42 -0.56 -10.41
C GLY A 78 13.91 -0.47 -10.70
N THR A 79 13.50 -0.21 -11.95
CA THR A 79 12.09 -0.32 -12.37
C THR A 79 11.80 -1.79 -12.70
N ILE A 80 11.30 -2.54 -11.72
CA ILE A 80 11.00 -3.97 -11.89
C ILE A 80 9.72 -4.14 -12.72
N VAL A 81 9.83 -4.79 -13.88
CA VAL A 81 8.70 -5.06 -14.79
C VAL A 81 8.35 -6.55 -14.76
N ALA A 82 7.06 -6.88 -14.70
CA ALA A 82 6.64 -8.29 -14.71
C ALA A 82 6.76 -8.94 -16.10
N VAL A 83 7.17 -10.21 -16.15
CA VAL A 83 7.36 -11.01 -17.38
C VAL A 83 6.11 -11.02 -18.27
N ASN A 84 4.93 -11.14 -17.67
CA ASN A 84 3.65 -11.11 -18.39
C ASN A 84 3.34 -9.74 -19.03
N LYS A 85 3.87 -8.63 -18.50
CA LYS A 85 3.73 -7.28 -19.08
C LYS A 85 4.67 -7.08 -20.27
N ILE A 86 5.90 -7.63 -20.18
CA ILE A 86 6.90 -7.58 -21.26
C ILE A 86 6.40 -8.38 -22.46
N SER A 87 6.01 -9.64 -22.24
CA SER A 87 5.44 -10.50 -23.28
C SER A 87 4.15 -9.90 -23.88
N GLY A 88 3.23 -9.41 -23.05
CA GLY A 88 2.00 -8.77 -23.55
C GLY A 88 2.22 -7.47 -24.35
N ALA A 89 3.38 -6.82 -24.18
CA ALA A 89 3.71 -5.58 -24.90
C ALA A 89 4.03 -5.80 -26.38
N VAL A 90 4.22 -7.05 -26.82
CA VAL A 90 4.43 -7.40 -28.23
C VAL A 90 3.28 -6.88 -29.11
N PHE A 91 2.03 -6.93 -28.62
CA PHE A 91 0.88 -6.39 -29.37
C PHE A 91 0.62 -4.91 -29.14
N CYS A 92 0.67 -4.46 -27.87
CA CYS A 92 0.36 -3.09 -27.52
C CYS A 92 1.13 -2.67 -26.28
N ARG A 93 2.25 -1.96 -26.52
CA ARG A 93 3.11 -1.40 -25.47
C ARG A 93 2.34 -0.44 -24.56
N ARG A 94 1.46 0.39 -25.15
CA ARG A 94 0.62 1.35 -24.43
C ARG A 94 -0.29 0.66 -23.42
N LYS A 95 -0.93 -0.45 -23.80
CA LYS A 95 -1.76 -1.26 -22.88
C LYS A 95 -0.94 -1.77 -21.71
N SER A 96 0.26 -2.31 -21.95
CA SER A 96 1.12 -2.83 -20.87
C SER A 96 1.51 -1.73 -19.87
N VAL A 97 1.87 -0.54 -20.36
CA VAL A 97 2.20 0.62 -19.50
C VAL A 97 0.97 1.10 -18.73
N LEU A 98 -0.16 1.31 -19.40
CA LEU A 98 -1.41 1.76 -18.76
C LEU A 98 -1.91 0.78 -17.70
N THR A 99 -1.78 -0.53 -17.93
CA THR A 99 -2.22 -1.54 -16.96
C THR A 99 -1.39 -1.53 -15.68
N GLU A 100 -0.11 -1.17 -15.76
CA GLU A 100 0.75 -1.00 -14.58
C GLU A 100 0.43 0.30 -13.83
N MET A 101 0.13 1.39 -14.58
CA MET A 101 -0.22 2.69 -14.03
C MET A 101 -1.63 2.74 -13.41
N LEU A 102 -2.62 2.15 -14.08
CA LEU A 102 -4.04 2.19 -13.76
C LEU A 102 -4.56 0.78 -13.51
N LYS A 103 -4.35 0.31 -12.28
CA LYS A 103 -4.77 -1.02 -11.85
C LYS A 103 -6.29 -1.16 -11.88
N SER A 104 -6.79 -2.39 -12.01
CA SER A 104 -8.19 -2.77 -11.76
C SER A 104 -9.23 -2.50 -12.86
N PHE A 105 -8.81 -2.24 -14.09
CA PHE A 105 -9.72 -2.18 -15.25
C PHE A 105 -9.89 -3.53 -15.95
N ASP A 106 -8.98 -4.48 -15.71
CA ASP A 106 -9.11 -5.85 -16.21
C ASP A 106 -10.24 -6.59 -15.47
N ARG A 107 -11.11 -7.25 -16.23
CA ARG A 107 -12.05 -8.26 -15.73
C ARG A 107 -11.48 -9.64 -16.05
N PRO A 108 -11.28 -10.53 -15.07
CA PRO A 108 -11.00 -11.94 -15.34
C PRO A 108 -12.10 -12.50 -16.23
N ILE A 109 -11.71 -13.05 -17.37
CA ILE A 109 -12.62 -13.73 -18.30
C ILE A 109 -12.69 -15.20 -17.86
N LEU A 110 -13.73 -15.94 -18.23
CA LEU A 110 -13.86 -17.40 -18.06
C LEU A 110 -12.52 -18.14 -18.26
N ARG A 111 -11.78 -17.80 -19.32
CA ARG A 111 -10.46 -18.38 -19.64
C ARG A 111 -9.43 -18.21 -18.53
N THR A 112 -9.42 -17.08 -17.84
CA THR A 112 -8.52 -16.83 -16.71
C THR A 112 -8.82 -17.79 -15.57
N GLN A 113 -10.09 -18.02 -15.23
CA GLN A 113 -10.47 -18.97 -14.18
C GLN A 113 -10.14 -20.42 -14.55
N VAL A 114 -10.47 -20.83 -15.79
CA VAL A 114 -10.09 -22.15 -16.32
C VAL A 114 -8.57 -22.34 -16.25
N GLY A 115 -7.81 -21.29 -16.61
CA GLY A 115 -6.35 -21.26 -16.49
C GLY A 115 -5.85 -21.56 -15.10
N ILE A 116 -6.30 -20.81 -14.09
CA ILE A 116 -5.85 -20.97 -12.71
C ILE A 116 -6.18 -22.38 -12.19
N ILE A 117 -7.40 -22.89 -12.43
CA ILE A 117 -7.79 -24.24 -11.98
C ILE A 117 -6.97 -25.32 -12.68
N ALA A 118 -6.78 -25.21 -14.01
CA ALA A 118 -6.01 -26.16 -14.78
C ALA A 118 -4.53 -26.22 -14.34
N HIS A 119 -3.92 -25.06 -14.08
CA HIS A 119 -2.54 -24.97 -13.62
C HIS A 119 -2.39 -25.61 -12.24
N GLN A 120 -3.23 -25.24 -11.27
CA GLN A 120 -3.20 -25.82 -9.92
C GLN A 120 -3.42 -27.34 -9.95
N MET A 121 -4.41 -27.83 -10.71
CA MET A 121 -4.65 -29.26 -10.87
C MET A 121 -3.42 -29.97 -11.47
N PHE A 122 -2.81 -29.40 -12.52
CA PHE A 122 -1.62 -29.96 -13.16
C PHE A 122 -0.45 -30.04 -12.18
N GLN A 123 -0.21 -28.97 -11.42
CA GLN A 123 0.86 -28.89 -10.45
C GLN A 123 0.69 -29.95 -9.34
N ASP A 124 -0.53 -30.10 -8.80
CA ASP A 124 -0.82 -31.09 -7.76
C ASP A 124 -0.70 -32.52 -8.31
N ALA A 125 -1.23 -32.76 -9.51
CA ALA A 125 -1.14 -34.05 -10.19
C ALA A 125 0.32 -34.47 -10.45
N VAL A 126 1.16 -33.54 -10.90
CA VAL A 126 2.57 -33.82 -11.18
C VAL A 126 3.36 -34.03 -9.89
N LYS A 127 3.09 -33.27 -8.82
CA LYS A 127 3.70 -33.47 -7.49
C LYS A 127 3.40 -34.86 -6.92
N GLU A 128 2.15 -35.30 -7.05
CA GLU A 128 1.67 -36.58 -6.48
C GLU A 128 1.71 -37.74 -7.48
N SER A 129 2.22 -37.51 -8.70
CA SER A 129 2.24 -38.50 -9.80
C SER A 129 0.88 -39.12 -10.13
N ILE A 130 -0.18 -38.30 -10.08
CA ILE A 130 -1.57 -38.71 -10.33
C ILE A 130 -1.86 -38.66 -11.83
N SER A 131 -2.21 -39.81 -12.42
CA SER A 131 -2.66 -39.90 -13.81
C SER A 131 -4.10 -40.41 -13.97
N ASP A 132 -4.75 -40.83 -12.89
CA ASP A 132 -6.13 -41.30 -12.94
C ASP A 132 -7.11 -40.13 -13.19
N LEU A 133 -7.98 -40.29 -14.19
CA LEU A 133 -8.93 -39.25 -14.59
C LEU A 133 -9.96 -38.94 -13.48
N GLY A 134 -10.34 -39.93 -12.67
CA GLY A 134 -11.25 -39.73 -11.55
C GLY A 134 -10.62 -38.89 -10.45
N MET A 135 -9.38 -39.20 -10.07
CA MET A 135 -8.61 -38.43 -9.09
C MET A 135 -8.35 -36.99 -9.55
N LEU A 136 -8.02 -36.76 -10.82
CA LEU A 136 -7.85 -35.41 -11.36
C LEU A 136 -9.14 -34.58 -11.31
N ARG A 137 -10.29 -35.19 -11.62
CA ARG A 137 -11.59 -34.53 -11.46
C ARG A 137 -11.87 -34.20 -10.00
N ASN A 138 -11.51 -35.09 -9.06
CA ASN A 138 -11.64 -34.81 -7.63
C ASN A 138 -10.75 -33.63 -7.19
N ILE A 139 -9.54 -33.49 -7.74
CA ILE A 139 -8.68 -32.32 -7.49
C ILE A 139 -9.36 -31.04 -8.00
N ILE A 140 -9.90 -31.04 -9.21
CA ILE A 140 -10.65 -29.89 -9.74
C ILE A 140 -11.80 -29.51 -8.82
N LEU A 141 -12.60 -30.48 -8.39
CA LEU A 141 -13.73 -30.23 -7.50
C LEU A 141 -13.27 -29.61 -6.17
N LYS A 142 -12.17 -30.11 -5.59
CA LYS A 142 -11.56 -29.52 -4.39
C LYS A 142 -11.11 -28.07 -4.61
N ILE A 143 -10.45 -27.79 -5.74
CA ILE A 143 -10.00 -26.42 -6.08
C ILE A 143 -11.20 -25.49 -6.28
N MET A 144 -12.20 -25.94 -7.04
CA MET A 144 -13.41 -25.18 -7.32
C MET A 144 -14.24 -24.91 -6.08
N ASN A 145 -14.12 -25.74 -5.04
CA ASN A 145 -14.82 -25.54 -3.75
C ASN A 145 -14.07 -24.58 -2.80
N LYS A 146 -12.87 -24.10 -3.14
CA LYS A 146 -12.18 -23.07 -2.35
C LYS A 146 -12.95 -21.75 -2.43
N VAL A 147 -12.98 -21.02 -1.31
CA VAL A 147 -13.69 -19.73 -1.15
C VAL A 147 -13.35 -18.76 -2.28
N ASP A 148 -12.06 -18.53 -2.56
CA ASP A 148 -11.61 -17.55 -3.56
C ASP A 148 -12.16 -17.83 -4.98
N PHE A 149 -12.26 -19.11 -5.37
CA PHE A 149 -12.75 -19.48 -6.69
C PHE A 149 -14.27 -19.30 -6.79
N LEU A 150 -15.01 -19.76 -5.79
CA LEU A 150 -16.46 -19.60 -5.75
C LEU A 150 -16.87 -18.12 -5.68
N GLN A 151 -16.11 -17.33 -4.93
CA GLN A 151 -16.27 -15.88 -4.90
C GLN A 151 -16.04 -15.27 -6.27
N ASN A 152 -14.96 -15.64 -6.97
CA ASN A 152 -14.69 -15.16 -8.33
C ASN A 152 -15.78 -15.58 -9.32
N GLN A 153 -16.33 -16.79 -9.19
CA GLN A 153 -17.48 -17.21 -10.00
C GLN A 153 -18.67 -16.28 -9.81
N TYR A 154 -18.99 -15.94 -8.56
CA TYR A 154 -20.01 -14.93 -8.27
C TYR A 154 -19.63 -13.55 -8.80
N TYR A 155 -18.43 -13.03 -8.52
CA TYR A 155 -18.04 -11.66 -8.91
C TYR A 155 -18.07 -11.40 -10.42
N TYR A 156 -17.82 -12.43 -11.23
CA TYR A 156 -17.69 -12.31 -12.68
C TYR A 156 -18.78 -13.03 -13.47
N ASP A 157 -19.83 -13.53 -12.81
CA ASP A 157 -20.96 -14.23 -13.44
C ASP A 157 -20.52 -15.43 -14.27
N ILE A 158 -19.65 -16.26 -13.71
CA ILE A 158 -19.08 -17.43 -14.39
C ILE A 158 -19.87 -18.69 -14.00
N ASP A 159 -20.41 -19.38 -15.00
CA ASP A 159 -21.16 -20.63 -14.82
C ASP A 159 -20.19 -21.81 -14.51
N PRO A 160 -20.33 -22.48 -13.35
CA PRO A 160 -19.51 -23.64 -12.99
C PRO A 160 -19.58 -24.79 -14.01
N ALA A 161 -20.73 -25.01 -14.64
CA ALA A 161 -20.90 -26.09 -15.62
C ALA A 161 -20.05 -25.82 -16.87
N VAL A 162 -19.97 -24.56 -17.31
CA VAL A 162 -19.11 -24.14 -18.42
C VAL A 162 -17.64 -24.29 -18.06
N VAL A 163 -17.26 -23.94 -16.83
CA VAL A 163 -15.87 -24.12 -16.34
C VAL A 163 -15.48 -25.59 -16.37
N LEU A 164 -16.33 -26.50 -15.85
CA LEU A 164 -16.07 -27.94 -15.86
C LEU A 164 -15.96 -28.49 -17.29
N ALA A 165 -16.83 -28.06 -18.20
CA ALA A 165 -16.79 -28.47 -19.60
C ALA A 165 -15.46 -28.06 -20.28
N GLU A 166 -14.98 -26.83 -20.03
CA GLU A 166 -13.71 -26.34 -20.56
C GLU A 166 -12.48 -27.04 -19.93
N LEU A 167 -12.61 -27.56 -18.70
CA LEU A 167 -11.53 -28.26 -17.98
C LEU A 167 -11.35 -29.73 -18.40
N GLU A 168 -12.29 -30.36 -19.09
CA GLU A 168 -12.16 -31.75 -19.54
C GLU A 168 -10.95 -31.97 -20.48
N VAL A 169 -10.61 -30.97 -21.29
CA VAL A 169 -9.41 -31.01 -22.14
C VAL A 169 -8.14 -30.99 -21.28
N PRO A 170 -7.94 -30.01 -20.36
CA PRO A 170 -6.88 -30.05 -19.36
C PRO A 170 -6.75 -31.37 -18.60
N VAL A 171 -7.86 -31.95 -18.09
CA VAL A 171 -7.83 -33.21 -17.33
C VAL A 171 -7.17 -34.34 -18.13
N LYS A 172 -7.63 -34.56 -19.37
CA LYS A 172 -7.10 -35.63 -20.23
C LYS A 172 -5.63 -35.39 -20.58
N SER A 173 -5.27 -34.13 -20.83
CA SER A 173 -3.91 -33.72 -21.12
C SER A 173 -2.96 -33.94 -19.95
N THR A 174 -3.36 -33.56 -18.74
CA THR A 174 -2.57 -33.79 -17.51
C THR A 174 -2.34 -35.28 -17.26
N ALA A 175 -3.38 -36.12 -17.36
CA ALA A 175 -3.24 -37.57 -17.21
C ALA A 175 -2.19 -38.15 -18.18
N LYS A 176 -2.30 -37.75 -19.46
CA LYS A 176 -1.35 -38.16 -20.50
C LYS A 176 0.07 -37.64 -20.23
N PHE A 177 0.22 -36.41 -19.74
CA PHE A 177 1.52 -35.83 -19.40
C PHE A 177 2.21 -36.64 -18.29
N VAL A 178 1.49 -36.92 -17.20
CA VAL A 178 2.02 -37.69 -16.06
C VAL A 178 2.41 -39.10 -16.51
N GLN A 179 1.55 -39.79 -17.26
CA GLN A 179 1.87 -41.13 -17.79
C GLN A 179 3.12 -41.12 -18.67
N ASN A 180 3.20 -40.20 -19.63
CA ASN A 180 4.27 -40.21 -20.62
C ASN A 180 5.59 -39.75 -20.04
N PHE A 181 5.61 -38.63 -19.30
CA PHE A 181 6.85 -37.95 -18.95
C PHE A 181 7.32 -38.22 -17.51
N LEU A 182 6.42 -38.56 -16.58
CA LEU A 182 6.82 -38.96 -15.21
C LEU A 182 6.92 -40.48 -15.06
N SER A 183 5.86 -41.22 -15.43
CA SER A 183 5.80 -42.67 -15.19
C SER A 183 6.64 -43.46 -16.19
N ASN A 184 6.37 -43.27 -17.49
CA ASN A 184 7.06 -44.00 -18.56
C ASN A 184 8.43 -43.40 -18.90
N ARG A 185 8.73 -42.20 -18.39
CA ARG A 185 9.95 -41.43 -18.71
C ARG A 185 10.23 -41.43 -20.22
N SER A 186 9.20 -41.13 -21.00
CA SER A 186 9.32 -41.04 -22.46
C SER A 186 10.24 -39.86 -22.83
N PRO A 187 11.09 -40.00 -23.86
CA PRO A 187 11.94 -38.91 -24.31
C PRO A 187 11.14 -37.68 -24.72
N PHE A 188 11.63 -36.49 -24.41
CA PHE A 188 11.00 -35.23 -24.80
C PHE A 188 11.12 -34.98 -26.31
N PRO A 189 10.01 -34.69 -27.00
CA PRO A 189 10.03 -34.26 -28.40
C PRO A 189 10.79 -32.94 -28.55
N GLY A 190 11.67 -32.83 -29.56
CA GLY A 190 12.36 -31.58 -29.88
C GLY A 190 13.49 -31.16 -28.94
N VAL A 191 13.90 -32.02 -27.99
CA VAL A 191 15.09 -31.80 -27.14
C VAL A 191 16.27 -32.63 -27.69
N MET A 192 16.87 -33.50 -26.88
CA MET A 192 17.82 -34.52 -27.31
C MET A 192 17.15 -35.89 -27.21
N PRO A 193 17.46 -36.84 -28.11
CA PRO A 193 17.04 -38.23 -27.95
C PRO A 193 17.42 -38.72 -26.55
N SER A 194 16.52 -39.41 -25.85
CA SER A 194 16.65 -39.90 -24.46
C SER A 194 16.53 -38.89 -23.31
N THR A 195 16.16 -37.63 -23.57
CA THR A 195 15.92 -36.66 -22.48
C THR A 195 14.59 -36.89 -21.77
N VAL A 196 14.60 -37.02 -20.44
CA VAL A 196 13.41 -37.34 -19.63
C VAL A 196 13.23 -36.38 -18.45
N LEU A 197 11.99 -36.27 -17.96
CA LEU A 197 11.68 -35.57 -16.72
C LEU A 197 12.20 -36.41 -15.55
N ASP A 198 13.10 -35.86 -14.74
CA ASP A 198 13.65 -36.57 -13.58
C ASP A 198 12.77 -36.36 -12.35
N ARG A 199 12.49 -35.09 -12.00
CA ARG A 199 11.65 -34.70 -10.85
C ARG A 199 11.20 -33.25 -10.92
N VAL A 200 10.18 -32.90 -10.13
CA VAL A 200 9.75 -31.51 -9.91
C VAL A 200 10.36 -30.98 -8.61
N LEU A 201 10.91 -29.77 -8.64
CA LEU A 201 11.57 -29.16 -7.49
C LEU A 201 10.70 -28.10 -6.81
N ALA A 202 10.06 -27.26 -7.60
CA ALA A 202 9.23 -26.16 -7.10
C ALA A 202 8.04 -25.92 -8.02
N VAL A 203 7.03 -25.26 -7.46
CA VAL A 203 5.80 -24.87 -8.13
C VAL A 203 5.49 -23.43 -7.75
N GLU A 204 5.05 -22.65 -8.74
CA GLU A 204 4.77 -21.21 -8.64
C GLU A 204 5.90 -20.43 -7.94
N GLU A 205 7.13 -20.68 -8.42
CA GLU A 205 8.34 -20.10 -7.87
C GLU A 205 8.44 -18.62 -8.29
N GLU A 206 8.26 -17.72 -7.33
CA GLU A 206 8.48 -16.28 -7.54
C GLU A 206 9.97 -15.97 -7.66
N MET A 207 10.36 -15.27 -8.72
CA MET A 207 11.72 -14.85 -8.97
C MET A 207 11.78 -13.38 -9.37
N ILE A 208 12.83 -12.72 -8.92
CA ILE A 208 13.13 -11.32 -9.24
C ILE A 208 14.59 -11.24 -9.63
N SER A 209 14.87 -10.47 -10.67
CA SER A 209 16.22 -10.08 -11.03
C SER A 209 16.31 -8.58 -11.05
N GLU A 210 16.96 -8.00 -10.05
CA GLU A 210 17.33 -6.57 -10.05
C GLU A 210 18.37 -6.27 -11.13
N LYS A 211 19.12 -7.28 -11.58
CA LYS A 211 20.07 -7.18 -12.69
C LYS A 211 19.38 -6.87 -14.02
N PHE A 212 18.29 -7.57 -14.32
CA PHE A 212 17.54 -7.32 -15.55
C PHE A 212 16.34 -6.39 -15.32
N GLY A 213 16.00 -6.10 -14.07
CA GLY A 213 14.82 -5.34 -13.68
C GLY A 213 13.52 -6.04 -14.07
N ILE A 214 13.45 -7.34 -13.81
CA ILE A 214 12.36 -8.23 -14.21
C ILE A 214 11.88 -9.03 -13.00
N ARG A 215 10.58 -9.29 -12.92
CA ARG A 215 9.99 -10.25 -11.97
C ARG A 215 9.06 -11.23 -12.69
N GLY A 216 8.99 -12.45 -12.19
CA GLY A 216 8.14 -13.50 -12.75
C GLY A 216 7.72 -14.51 -11.68
N SER A 217 6.62 -15.21 -11.94
CA SER A 217 6.24 -16.40 -11.18
C SER A 217 6.26 -17.56 -12.17
N ILE A 218 7.11 -18.54 -11.90
CA ILE A 218 7.35 -19.66 -12.81
C ILE A 218 6.42 -20.79 -12.38
N ASP A 219 5.52 -21.22 -13.27
CA ASP A 219 4.50 -22.22 -12.95
C ASP A 219 5.12 -23.46 -12.30
N MET A 220 6.18 -24.02 -12.90
CA MET A 220 6.92 -25.16 -12.34
C MET A 220 8.42 -25.10 -12.64
N THR A 221 9.22 -25.58 -11.69
CA THR A 221 10.66 -25.78 -11.84
C THR A 221 10.95 -27.27 -11.86
N VAL A 222 11.48 -27.76 -12.98
CA VAL A 222 11.67 -29.19 -13.20
C VAL A 222 13.14 -29.54 -13.43
N ALA A 223 13.54 -30.71 -12.95
CA ALA A 223 14.84 -31.30 -13.21
C ALA A 223 14.72 -32.28 -14.39
N VAL A 224 15.60 -32.14 -15.37
CA VAL A 224 15.61 -32.88 -16.63
C VAL A 224 16.94 -33.60 -16.78
N LYS A 225 16.92 -34.86 -17.23
CA LYS A 225 18.12 -35.65 -17.50
C LYS A 225 18.18 -36.10 -18.94
N ALA A 226 19.31 -35.90 -19.61
CA ALA A 226 19.53 -36.40 -20.98
C ALA A 226 19.89 -37.91 -21.05
N GLY A 227 20.06 -38.58 -19.91
CA GLY A 227 20.28 -40.02 -19.82
C GLY A 227 20.42 -40.49 -18.36
N PRO A 228 20.48 -41.80 -18.08
CA PRO A 228 20.50 -42.34 -16.72
C PRO A 228 21.68 -41.85 -15.86
N GLU A 229 22.85 -41.69 -16.49
CA GLU A 229 24.11 -41.32 -15.82
C GLU A 229 24.41 -39.81 -15.84
N GLN A 230 23.62 -39.00 -16.56
CA GLN A 230 23.85 -37.56 -16.63
C GLN A 230 23.24 -36.81 -15.44
N LYS A 231 23.93 -35.74 -15.00
CA LYS A 231 23.44 -34.81 -13.98
C LYS A 231 22.14 -34.16 -14.46
N SER A 232 21.17 -34.00 -13.56
CA SER A 232 19.93 -33.29 -13.90
C SER A 232 20.21 -31.80 -14.09
N THR A 233 19.68 -31.23 -15.17
CA THR A 233 19.67 -29.77 -15.41
C THR A 233 18.30 -29.20 -15.04
N LEU A 234 18.27 -28.00 -14.48
CA LEU A 234 17.01 -27.35 -14.10
C LEU A 234 16.43 -26.54 -15.26
N MET A 235 15.13 -26.65 -15.47
CA MET A 235 14.42 -25.91 -16.52
C MET A 235 13.11 -25.32 -15.95
N PRO A 236 12.75 -24.08 -16.34
CA PRO A 236 11.41 -23.56 -16.12
C PRO A 236 10.42 -24.26 -17.05
N LEU A 237 9.25 -24.60 -16.52
CA LEU A 237 8.12 -25.14 -17.26
C LEU A 237 6.94 -24.16 -17.12
N GLU A 238 6.49 -23.63 -18.26
CA GLU A 238 5.31 -22.77 -18.35
C GLU A 238 4.10 -23.56 -18.85
N LEU A 239 2.95 -23.31 -18.25
CA LEU A 239 1.69 -23.94 -18.60
C LEU A 239 0.78 -22.94 -19.33
N LYS A 240 0.02 -23.41 -20.33
CA LYS A 240 -0.92 -22.56 -21.09
C LYS A 240 -2.24 -23.25 -21.38
N THR A 241 -3.32 -22.59 -20.99
CA THR A 241 -4.70 -22.93 -21.37
C THR A 241 -5.13 -22.15 -22.62
N GLY A 242 -5.62 -22.84 -23.66
CA GLY A 242 -6.20 -22.23 -24.86
C GLY A 242 -5.44 -22.47 -26.18
N LYS A 243 -5.81 -21.73 -27.23
CA LYS A 243 -5.34 -21.95 -28.61
C LYS A 243 -3.86 -21.60 -28.78
N GLN A 244 -3.15 -22.41 -29.57
CA GLN A 244 -1.76 -22.21 -30.01
C GLN A 244 -1.57 -20.96 -30.91
N SER A 245 -2.54 -20.05 -31.05
CA SER A 245 -2.41 -18.85 -31.89
C SER A 245 -1.47 -17.77 -31.31
N PHE A 246 -1.01 -17.94 -30.06
CA PHE A 246 -0.15 -16.99 -29.32
C PHE A 246 1.23 -17.59 -28.98
N VAL A 247 1.75 -18.53 -29.79
CA VAL A 247 3.02 -19.22 -29.49
C VAL A 247 4.16 -18.24 -29.22
N GLY A 248 4.23 -17.12 -29.95
CA GLY A 248 5.26 -16.11 -29.79
C GLY A 248 5.31 -15.49 -28.39
N ASP A 249 4.15 -15.14 -27.80
CA ASP A 249 4.11 -14.52 -26.47
C ASP A 249 4.48 -15.52 -25.37
N HIS A 250 4.02 -16.76 -25.52
CA HIS A 250 4.29 -17.81 -24.55
C HIS A 250 5.75 -18.25 -24.59
N ALA A 251 6.34 -18.36 -25.79
CA ALA A 251 7.78 -18.59 -25.94
C ALA A 251 8.59 -17.44 -25.33
N ALA A 252 8.17 -16.19 -25.55
CA ALA A 252 8.81 -15.02 -24.92
C ALA A 252 8.77 -15.07 -23.38
N GLN A 253 7.68 -15.53 -22.78
CA GLN A 253 7.60 -15.72 -21.32
C GLN A 253 8.60 -16.76 -20.83
N VAL A 254 8.66 -17.93 -21.49
CA VAL A 254 9.61 -19.00 -21.13
C VAL A 254 11.06 -18.51 -21.25
N MET A 255 11.40 -17.79 -22.33
CA MET A 255 12.74 -17.23 -22.48
C MET A 255 13.11 -16.24 -21.37
N LEU A 256 12.17 -15.40 -20.93
CA LEU A 256 12.38 -14.49 -19.81
C LEU A 256 12.52 -15.24 -18.48
N TYR A 257 11.80 -16.35 -18.29
CA TYR A 257 12.01 -17.22 -17.13
C TYR A 257 13.37 -17.91 -17.16
N CYS A 258 13.86 -18.36 -18.32
CA CYS A 258 15.22 -18.86 -18.47
C CYS A 258 16.27 -17.81 -18.10
N LEU A 259 16.04 -16.54 -18.45
CA LEU A 259 16.89 -15.42 -18.05
C LEU A 259 16.88 -15.18 -16.53
N LEU A 260 15.70 -15.27 -15.89
CA LEU A 260 15.58 -15.21 -14.43
C LEU A 260 16.29 -16.39 -13.74
N PHE A 261 16.15 -17.60 -14.29
CA PHE A 261 16.81 -18.82 -13.82
C PHE A 261 18.34 -18.71 -13.85
N SER A 262 18.87 -18.23 -14.98
CA SER A 262 20.31 -18.04 -15.20
C SER A 262 20.94 -17.04 -14.23
N ASN A 263 20.14 -16.18 -13.61
CA ASN A 263 20.63 -15.22 -12.62
C ASN A 263 20.85 -15.85 -11.24
N ASN A 264 20.05 -16.85 -10.86
CA ASN A 264 19.88 -17.27 -9.47
C ASN A 264 20.61 -18.60 -9.12
N ASN A 265 21.00 -19.39 -10.13
CA ASN A 265 21.48 -20.77 -9.94
C ASN A 265 22.94 -21.04 -10.36
N HIS A 266 23.77 -20.03 -10.57
CA HIS A 266 25.17 -20.14 -11.04
C HIS A 266 25.41 -20.90 -12.38
N GLU A 267 24.40 -21.60 -12.93
CA GLU A 267 24.40 -22.29 -14.23
C GLU A 267 23.50 -21.53 -15.24
N THR A 268 23.90 -21.46 -16.51
CA THR A 268 23.10 -20.85 -17.58
C THR A 268 21.92 -21.75 -17.95
N CYS A 269 20.71 -21.19 -17.95
CA CYS A 269 19.51 -21.87 -18.41
C CYS A 269 19.20 -21.41 -19.84
N GLU A 270 19.59 -22.22 -20.83
CA GLU A 270 19.46 -21.89 -22.26
C GLU A 270 18.17 -22.44 -22.89
N ARG A 271 17.42 -23.25 -22.14
CA ARG A 271 16.24 -23.94 -22.63
C ARG A 271 15.20 -24.06 -21.51
N GLY A 272 13.96 -23.74 -21.87
CA GLY A 272 12.79 -23.95 -21.02
C GLY A 272 11.77 -24.85 -21.70
N LEU A 273 10.69 -25.14 -20.99
CA LEU A 273 9.64 -26.04 -21.44
C LEU A 273 8.30 -25.28 -21.47
N LEU A 274 7.50 -25.55 -22.51
CA LEU A 274 6.18 -24.97 -22.70
C LEU A 274 5.16 -26.08 -22.92
N TYR A 275 4.11 -26.09 -22.11
CA TYR A 275 3.06 -27.10 -22.19
C TYR A 275 1.69 -26.46 -22.46
N TYR A 276 1.02 -26.92 -23.52
CA TYR A 276 -0.35 -26.53 -23.85
C TYR A 276 -1.33 -27.62 -23.46
N PHE A 277 -2.32 -27.27 -22.65
CA PHE A 277 -3.45 -28.16 -22.41
C PHE A 277 -4.22 -28.39 -23.74
N GLY A 278 -4.52 -29.66 -24.05
CA GLY A 278 -5.10 -30.11 -25.31
C GLY A 278 -4.07 -30.45 -26.41
N GLY A 279 -2.79 -30.13 -26.22
CA GLY A 279 -1.71 -30.52 -27.13
C GLY A 279 -1.25 -31.97 -26.94
N SER A 280 -0.61 -32.54 -27.97
CA SER A 280 -0.01 -33.87 -27.91
C SER A 280 1.42 -33.89 -27.35
N GLU A 281 2.11 -32.75 -27.32
CA GLU A 281 3.57 -32.67 -27.10
C GLU A 281 3.96 -31.53 -26.17
N LEU A 282 4.96 -31.80 -25.33
CA LEU A 282 5.70 -30.80 -24.57
C LEU A 282 6.71 -30.13 -25.50
N GLN A 283 6.75 -28.80 -25.52
CA GLN A 283 7.62 -28.06 -26.43
C GLN A 283 8.86 -27.54 -25.71
N ALA A 284 10.01 -27.71 -26.33
CA ALA A 284 11.24 -27.06 -25.92
C ALA A 284 11.29 -25.63 -26.47
N VAL A 285 11.65 -24.67 -25.64
CA VAL A 285 11.86 -23.27 -26.05
C VAL A 285 13.32 -22.91 -25.78
N ASP A 286 14.08 -22.77 -26.86
CA ASP A 286 15.47 -22.34 -26.82
C ASP A 286 15.58 -20.82 -26.66
N THR A 287 16.46 -20.37 -25.76
CA THR A 287 16.78 -18.95 -25.65
C THR A 287 17.70 -18.54 -26.79
N LYS A 288 17.12 -17.97 -27.85
CA LYS A 288 17.88 -17.31 -28.90
C LYS A 288 18.24 -15.90 -28.47
N MET A 289 19.52 -15.56 -28.56
CA MET A 289 20.06 -14.28 -28.12
C MET A 289 19.38 -13.08 -28.79
N ASN A 290 19.12 -13.13 -30.10
CA ASN A 290 18.42 -12.05 -30.82
C ASN A 290 17.00 -11.80 -30.31
N GLU A 291 16.25 -12.86 -30.02
CA GLU A 291 14.88 -12.76 -29.50
C GLU A 291 14.90 -12.24 -28.06
N LEU A 292 15.84 -12.72 -27.23
CA LEU A 292 16.02 -12.25 -25.86
C LEU A 292 16.36 -10.76 -25.80
N HIS A 293 17.22 -10.30 -26.71
CA HIS A 293 17.53 -8.88 -26.83
C HIS A 293 16.31 -8.04 -27.22
N GLY A 294 15.45 -8.55 -28.12
CA GLY A 294 14.17 -7.92 -28.44
C GLY A 294 13.26 -7.77 -27.21
N LEU A 295 13.20 -8.81 -26.36
CA LEU A 295 12.43 -8.78 -25.11
C LEU A 295 13.01 -7.82 -24.07
N LEU A 296 14.35 -7.78 -23.93
CA LEU A 296 15.04 -6.81 -23.07
C LEU A 296 14.82 -5.37 -23.54
N ARG A 297 14.75 -5.15 -24.86
CA ARG A 297 14.38 -3.84 -25.41
C ARG A 297 12.94 -3.48 -25.07
N LEU A 298 11.97 -4.37 -25.25
CA LEU A 298 10.58 -4.13 -24.84
C LEU A 298 10.48 -3.81 -23.34
N ARG A 299 11.25 -4.54 -22.52
CA ARG A 299 11.37 -4.25 -21.09
C ARG A 299 11.93 -2.85 -20.83
N ASN A 300 12.98 -2.45 -21.53
CA ASN A 300 13.56 -1.11 -21.42
C ASN A 300 12.56 -0.02 -21.82
N GLU A 301 11.77 -0.23 -22.88
CA GLU A 301 10.74 0.72 -23.30
C GLU A 301 9.64 0.85 -22.24
N ILE A 302 9.10 -0.25 -21.70
CA ILE A 302 8.10 -0.20 -20.61
C ILE A 302 8.69 0.51 -19.38
N ALA A 303 9.89 0.12 -18.96
CA ALA A 303 10.58 0.72 -17.83
C ALA A 303 10.82 2.23 -18.06
N TYR A 304 11.18 2.62 -19.29
CA TYR A 304 11.34 4.01 -19.68
C TYR A 304 10.05 4.80 -19.44
N TYR A 305 8.90 4.36 -19.95
CA TYR A 305 7.65 5.11 -19.77
C TYR A 305 7.18 5.14 -18.30
N LEU A 306 7.29 4.03 -17.56
CA LEU A 306 6.92 3.98 -16.14
C LEU A 306 7.85 4.85 -15.27
N TYR A 307 9.13 4.91 -15.61
CA TYR A 307 10.08 5.78 -14.94
C TYR A 307 9.80 7.24 -15.31
N ARG A 308 9.66 7.56 -16.59
CA ARG A 308 9.50 8.95 -17.07
C ARG A 308 8.11 9.54 -16.81
N PHE A 309 7.12 8.75 -16.39
CA PHE A 309 5.82 9.29 -15.97
C PHE A 309 5.94 10.40 -14.91
N PHE A 310 6.97 10.38 -14.08
CA PHE A 310 7.16 11.37 -13.00
C PHE A 310 8.16 12.47 -13.38
N ASP A 311 8.72 12.43 -14.58
CA ASP A 311 9.56 13.51 -15.10
C ASP A 311 8.70 14.74 -15.38
N ASP A 312 9.32 15.91 -15.24
CA ASP A 312 8.74 17.21 -15.59
C ASP A 312 7.26 17.34 -15.14
N PRO A 313 6.96 17.07 -13.85
CA PRO A 313 5.58 16.83 -13.40
C PRO A 313 4.71 18.09 -13.47
N ASP A 314 5.29 19.24 -13.81
CA ASP A 314 4.59 20.49 -14.07
C ASP A 314 3.91 20.54 -15.43
N THR A 315 4.43 19.82 -16.42
CA THR A 315 3.76 19.70 -17.72
C THR A 315 2.64 18.68 -17.59
N CYS A 316 1.53 18.88 -18.30
CA CYS A 316 0.51 17.82 -18.44
C CYS A 316 0.91 16.77 -19.47
N ASP A 317 2.00 17.02 -20.21
CA ASP A 317 2.55 16.13 -21.21
C ASP A 317 3.42 15.09 -20.51
N PHE A 318 2.87 13.89 -20.36
CA PHE A 318 3.65 12.71 -20.05
C PHE A 318 3.69 11.83 -21.29
N MET A 319 4.87 11.28 -21.54
CA MET A 319 5.06 10.37 -22.65
C MET A 319 4.44 9.02 -22.32
N LEU A 320 3.65 8.51 -23.25
CA LEU A 320 3.20 7.13 -23.31
C LEU A 320 3.57 6.57 -24.68
N PRO A 321 3.67 5.24 -24.85
CA PRO A 321 3.72 4.67 -26.18
C PRO A 321 2.50 5.11 -26.99
N ASP A 322 2.68 5.38 -28.29
CA ASP A 322 1.56 5.75 -29.17
C ASP A 322 0.49 4.64 -29.22
N PRO A 323 -0.78 5.01 -29.44
CA PRO A 323 -1.81 4.03 -29.77
C PRO A 323 -1.44 3.21 -31.02
N ILE A 324 -1.83 1.94 -31.05
CA ILE A 324 -1.64 1.11 -32.25
C ILE A 324 -2.68 1.48 -33.31
N CYS A 325 -2.33 1.40 -34.59
CA CYS A 325 -3.23 1.73 -35.70
C CYS A 325 -4.41 0.76 -35.87
N ASN A 326 -4.39 -0.40 -35.20
CA ASN A 326 -5.44 -1.42 -35.34
C ASN A 326 -6.64 -1.14 -34.41
N VAL A 327 -7.58 -0.34 -34.92
CA VAL A 327 -8.81 0.04 -34.21
C VAL A 327 -9.64 -1.17 -33.75
N LYS A 328 -9.64 -2.28 -34.49
CA LYS A 328 -10.40 -3.50 -34.09
C LYS A 328 -9.85 -4.10 -32.79
N ILE A 329 -8.54 -4.14 -32.65
CA ILE A 329 -7.88 -4.61 -31.41
C ILE A 329 -8.14 -3.60 -30.28
N CYS A 330 -8.05 -2.29 -30.57
CA CYS A 330 -8.24 -1.25 -29.57
C CYS A 330 -9.66 -1.21 -28.99
N ARG A 331 -10.70 -1.45 -29.81
CA ARG A 331 -12.10 -1.53 -29.34
C ARG A 331 -12.36 -2.63 -28.31
N GLN A 332 -11.54 -3.68 -28.31
CA GLN A 332 -11.64 -4.79 -27.36
C GLN A 332 -10.67 -4.62 -26.18
N CYS A 333 -9.91 -3.51 -26.14
CA CYS A 333 -8.93 -3.27 -25.10
C CYS A 333 -9.64 -2.83 -23.80
N PRO A 334 -9.38 -3.48 -22.66
CA PRO A 334 -9.96 -3.07 -21.36
C PRO A 334 -9.47 -1.70 -20.90
N GLN A 335 -8.42 -1.16 -21.53
CA GLN A 335 -7.83 0.14 -21.24
C GLN A 335 -8.27 1.23 -22.23
N LEU A 336 -9.32 1.00 -23.05
CA LEU A 336 -9.75 1.92 -24.10
C LEU A 336 -10.05 3.33 -23.56
N LEU A 337 -10.95 3.46 -22.58
CA LEU A 337 -11.27 4.73 -21.93
C LEU A 337 -10.02 5.46 -21.43
N ASN A 338 -9.15 4.74 -20.73
CA ASN A 338 -7.91 5.28 -20.17
C ASN A 338 -6.94 5.74 -21.28
N CYS A 339 -6.86 4.96 -22.37
CA CYS A 339 -6.07 5.28 -23.55
C CYS A 339 -6.56 6.59 -24.20
N CYS A 340 -7.87 6.73 -24.41
CA CYS A 340 -8.49 7.92 -24.98
C CYS A 340 -8.34 9.15 -24.07
N LEU A 341 -8.58 9.02 -22.77
CA LEU A 341 -8.42 10.10 -21.79
C LEU A 341 -6.98 10.60 -21.73
N THR A 342 -6.01 9.69 -21.66
CA THR A 342 -4.59 10.06 -21.62
C THR A 342 -4.13 10.70 -22.92
N GLN A 343 -4.62 10.23 -24.07
CA GLN A 343 -4.28 10.83 -25.37
C GLN A 343 -4.87 12.24 -25.52
N LYS A 344 -6.14 12.44 -25.15
CA LYS A 344 -6.81 13.75 -25.22
C LYS A 344 -6.17 14.78 -24.29
N ASN A 345 -5.61 14.32 -23.17
CA ASN A 345 -4.94 15.18 -22.20
C ASN A 345 -3.46 15.49 -22.54
N SER A 346 -2.85 14.75 -23.46
CA SER A 346 -1.48 14.98 -23.92
C SER A 346 -1.46 15.93 -25.11
N CYS A 347 -0.50 16.86 -25.18
CA CYS A 347 -0.30 17.77 -26.31
C CYS A 347 0.25 17.07 -27.57
N GLN A 348 0.44 15.74 -27.54
CA GLN A 348 0.71 14.92 -28.73
C GLN A 348 -0.57 14.73 -29.55
N MET A 349 -1.09 15.83 -30.11
CA MET A 349 -2.08 15.80 -31.18
C MET A 349 -1.39 15.57 -32.53
N THR A 350 -0.80 14.39 -32.73
CA THR A 350 -0.40 13.95 -34.08
C THR A 350 -0.43 12.42 -34.15
N LEU A 351 -1.63 11.85 -34.25
CA LEU A 351 -1.80 10.81 -35.25
C LEU A 351 -2.17 11.57 -36.52
N ASP A 352 -1.36 11.48 -37.56
CA ASP A 352 -1.58 12.11 -38.87
C ASP A 352 -3.00 11.77 -39.40
N GLY A 353 -4.00 12.56 -39.03
CA GLY A 353 -5.34 12.54 -39.62
C GLY A 353 -6.01 11.17 -39.79
N ASP A 354 -5.71 10.14 -38.98
CA ASP A 354 -6.46 8.87 -39.05
C ASP A 354 -7.80 9.07 -38.36
N SER A 355 -8.74 9.61 -39.16
CA SER A 355 -10.15 9.86 -38.81
C SER A 355 -10.81 8.72 -38.03
N ARG A 356 -10.34 7.47 -38.15
CA ARG A 356 -10.91 6.32 -37.45
C ARG A 356 -10.51 6.24 -35.98
N TRP A 357 -9.30 6.67 -35.62
CA TRP A 357 -8.89 6.73 -34.20
C TRP A 357 -9.60 7.89 -33.51
N ASP A 358 -9.59 9.06 -34.14
CA ASP A 358 -10.23 10.26 -33.61
C ASP A 358 -11.74 10.03 -33.41
N ALA A 359 -12.43 9.47 -34.41
CA ALA A 359 -13.83 9.09 -34.27
C ALA A 359 -14.08 8.08 -33.14
N MET A 360 -13.15 7.14 -32.90
CA MET A 360 -13.27 6.19 -31.78
C MET A 360 -13.07 6.89 -30.43
N ALA A 361 -12.08 7.77 -30.32
CA ALA A 361 -11.82 8.53 -29.10
C ALA A 361 -12.95 9.52 -28.80
N GLU A 362 -13.49 10.18 -29.81
CA GLU A 362 -14.67 11.04 -29.69
C GLU A 362 -15.90 10.23 -29.23
N ALA A 363 -16.16 9.07 -29.84
CA ALA A 363 -17.26 8.21 -29.42
C ALA A 363 -17.11 7.71 -27.97
N GLU A 364 -15.90 7.34 -27.56
CA GLU A 364 -15.62 6.86 -26.20
C GLU A 364 -15.73 7.98 -25.14
N LEU A 365 -15.48 9.24 -25.52
CA LEU A 365 -15.44 10.38 -24.59
C LEU A 365 -16.63 11.34 -24.76
N CYS A 366 -17.59 11.07 -25.65
CA CYS A 366 -18.68 11.99 -25.98
C CYS A 366 -19.61 12.31 -24.80
N HIS A 367 -19.66 11.46 -23.78
CA HIS A 367 -20.44 11.66 -22.57
C HIS A 367 -19.75 12.56 -21.54
N LEU A 368 -18.51 12.99 -21.79
CA LEU A 368 -17.73 13.84 -20.88
C LEU A 368 -17.67 15.29 -21.34
N ASN A 369 -17.79 16.21 -20.39
CA ASN A 369 -17.62 17.64 -20.61
C ASN A 369 -16.17 18.11 -20.38
N GLU A 370 -15.88 19.38 -20.67
CA GLU A 370 -14.52 19.93 -20.53
C GLU A 370 -14.04 19.98 -19.06
N GLU A 371 -14.91 20.30 -18.10
CA GLU A 371 -14.55 20.35 -16.68
C GLU A 371 -14.14 18.96 -16.15
N GLU A 372 -14.83 17.91 -16.61
CA GLU A 372 -14.54 16.51 -16.28
C GLU A 372 -13.18 16.06 -16.87
N LEU A 373 -12.85 16.49 -18.09
CA LEU A 373 -11.53 16.23 -18.70
C LEU A 373 -10.42 16.96 -17.93
N GLN A 374 -10.63 18.24 -17.60
CA GLN A 374 -9.69 19.03 -16.79
C GLN A 374 -9.50 18.45 -15.39
N TYR A 375 -10.55 17.86 -14.81
CA TYR A 375 -10.47 17.18 -13.52
C TYR A 375 -9.48 16.00 -13.57
N VAL A 376 -9.58 15.13 -14.59
CA VAL A 376 -8.63 14.01 -14.79
C VAL A 376 -7.21 14.53 -15.02
N LYS A 377 -7.06 15.57 -15.85
CA LYS A 377 -5.77 16.19 -16.14
C LYS A 377 -5.09 16.73 -14.89
N ARG A 378 -5.83 17.47 -14.05
CA ARG A 378 -5.34 18.01 -12.78
C ARG A 378 -4.92 16.91 -11.81
N TRP A 379 -5.75 15.90 -11.57
CA TRP A 379 -5.42 14.82 -10.66
C TRP A 379 -4.24 13.97 -11.16
N THR A 380 -4.16 13.73 -12.47
CA THR A 380 -3.01 13.04 -13.07
C THR A 380 -1.71 13.83 -12.81
N ARG A 381 -1.73 15.15 -13.01
CA ARG A 381 -0.59 16.04 -12.70
C ARG A 381 -0.23 16.01 -11.20
N TRP A 382 -1.22 16.07 -10.31
CA TRP A 382 -1.01 15.97 -8.87
C TRP A 382 -0.34 14.67 -8.44
N TYR A 383 -0.80 13.52 -8.95
CA TYR A 383 -0.16 12.22 -8.66
C TYR A 383 1.26 12.12 -9.21
N ARG A 384 1.53 12.70 -10.40
CA ARG A 384 2.89 12.78 -10.96
C ARG A 384 3.82 13.59 -10.05
N MET A 385 3.40 14.78 -9.62
CA MET A 385 4.22 15.60 -8.72
C MET A 385 4.45 14.95 -7.36
N GLU A 386 3.40 14.37 -6.75
CA GLU A 386 3.52 13.72 -5.44
C GLU A 386 4.43 12.49 -5.53
N GLY A 387 4.31 11.71 -6.61
CA GLY A 387 5.21 10.58 -6.87
C GLY A 387 6.65 10.99 -7.19
N ALA A 388 6.85 12.14 -7.86
CA ALA A 388 8.19 12.70 -8.10
C ALA A 388 8.86 13.14 -6.78
N GLU A 389 8.10 13.79 -5.90
CA GLU A 389 8.55 14.18 -4.55
C GLU A 389 8.92 12.94 -3.72
N GLN A 390 8.09 11.90 -3.75
CA GLN A 390 8.38 10.62 -3.11
C GLN A 390 9.63 9.95 -3.66
N ARG A 391 9.88 10.02 -4.98
CA ARG A 391 11.11 9.51 -5.61
C ARG A 391 12.34 10.28 -5.17
N LEU A 392 12.27 11.61 -5.09
CA LEU A 392 13.38 12.45 -4.63
C LEU A 392 13.73 12.17 -3.17
N ARG A 393 12.72 11.99 -2.32
CA ARG A 393 12.92 11.61 -0.90
C ARG A 393 13.37 10.17 -0.73
N GLY A 394 12.83 9.25 -1.54
CA GLY A 394 13.29 7.87 -1.64
C GLY A 394 14.76 7.80 -2.02
N LYS A 395 15.21 8.58 -3.03
CA LYS A 395 16.64 8.71 -3.37
C LYS A 395 17.52 9.20 -2.21
N LYS A 396 16.96 9.90 -1.21
CA LYS A 396 17.69 10.31 0.01
C LYS A 396 17.71 9.26 1.13
N ASN A 397 16.77 8.30 1.13
CA ASN A 397 16.56 7.29 2.19
C ASN A 397 16.63 5.84 1.69
N SER A 398 16.98 5.64 0.42
CA SER A 398 17.14 4.36 -0.24
C SER A 398 18.02 4.59 -1.46
N TYR A 399 19.33 4.66 -1.24
CA TYR A 399 20.25 4.39 -2.33
C TYR A 399 20.16 2.89 -2.60
N ILE A 400 19.49 2.51 -3.69
CA ILE A 400 19.87 1.27 -4.36
C ILE A 400 21.10 1.60 -5.20
N ASP A 401 22.20 1.87 -4.52
CA ASP A 401 23.52 1.57 -5.03
C ASP A 401 23.87 0.13 -4.66
N TYR A 402 24.09 -0.67 -5.70
CA TYR A 402 25.09 -1.71 -5.62
C TYR A 402 26.36 -1.01 -6.07
N ASP A 403 26.94 -0.23 -5.17
CA ASP A 403 28.37 0.01 -5.26
C ASP A 403 29.01 -1.23 -4.66
N GLU A 404 29.76 -1.96 -5.48
CA GLU A 404 30.75 -2.91 -4.97
C GLU A 404 31.88 -2.18 -4.20
N GLU A 405 31.86 -0.85 -4.11
CA GLU A 405 32.84 -0.03 -3.40
C GLU A 405 32.28 0.90 -2.29
N GLU A 406 30.96 0.98 -2.04
CA GLU A 406 30.39 1.65 -0.86
C GLU A 406 29.70 0.64 0.06
N TYR A 407 30.54 -0.10 0.79
CA TYR A 407 30.17 -0.77 2.04
C TYR A 407 29.95 0.24 3.19
N ALA A 408 29.37 1.41 2.89
CA ALA A 408 29.23 2.50 3.85
C ALA A 408 27.81 2.54 4.45
N ILE A 409 27.67 1.89 5.61
CA ILE A 409 26.83 2.30 6.74
C ILE A 409 25.29 2.29 6.50
N GLY A 410 24.64 1.16 6.84
CA GLY A 410 23.31 1.20 7.48
C GLY A 410 22.11 0.49 6.82
N GLU A 411 22.19 -0.05 5.59
CA GLU A 411 20.98 -0.54 4.89
C GLU A 411 20.83 -2.06 4.73
N TYR A 412 21.86 -2.85 5.06
CA TYR A 412 21.83 -4.31 4.89
C TYR A 412 22.25 -5.02 6.18
N LEU A 413 21.45 -6.00 6.60
CA LEU A 413 21.79 -6.92 7.66
C LEU A 413 21.69 -8.34 7.14
N ILE A 414 22.67 -9.17 7.51
CA ILE A 414 22.61 -10.61 7.28
C ILE A 414 21.86 -11.23 8.46
N PHE A 415 20.83 -11.99 8.13
CA PHE A 415 20.06 -12.75 9.10
C PHE A 415 20.34 -14.24 8.89
N LYS A 416 20.59 -14.94 10.00
CA LYS A 416 20.65 -16.39 10.01
C LYS A 416 19.30 -16.96 10.39
N PHE A 417 18.94 -18.04 9.72
CA PHE A 417 17.74 -18.81 10.06
C PHE A 417 17.92 -19.46 11.44
N PHE A 418 16.99 -19.22 12.36
CA PHE A 418 16.92 -19.91 13.65
C PHE A 418 15.53 -20.49 13.80
N GLU A 419 15.43 -21.81 13.62
CA GLU A 419 14.27 -22.71 13.82
C GLU A 419 12.89 -22.22 13.30
N PRO A 420 12.16 -23.02 12.51
CA PRO A 420 10.80 -22.67 12.15
C PRO A 420 9.88 -22.79 13.38
N PHE A 421 9.61 -21.67 14.06
CA PHE A 421 8.39 -21.55 14.86
C PHE A 421 7.23 -21.43 13.89
N VAL A 422 6.68 -22.57 13.47
CA VAL A 422 5.41 -22.64 12.75
C VAL A 422 4.33 -22.16 13.74
N PHE A 423 3.93 -20.89 13.63
CA PHE A 423 2.68 -20.45 14.24
C PHE A 423 1.55 -21.11 13.45
N SER A 424 0.90 -22.08 14.11
CA SER A 424 -0.24 -22.88 13.65
C SER A 424 0.07 -24.09 12.75
N ARG A 425 -0.23 -25.27 13.29
CA ARG A 425 -0.75 -26.40 12.52
C ARG A 425 -2.23 -26.14 12.24
N ASP A 426 -2.57 -25.08 11.53
CA ASP A 426 -3.84 -25.08 10.80
C ASP A 426 -3.53 -25.63 9.42
N HIS A 427 -4.06 -26.82 9.12
CA HIS A 427 -3.90 -27.51 7.83
C HIS A 427 -4.46 -26.73 6.62
N ASN A 428 -4.85 -25.46 6.78
CA ASN A 428 -5.71 -24.73 5.85
C ASN A 428 -5.16 -23.36 5.40
N ALA A 429 -3.94 -22.98 5.74
CA ALA A 429 -3.30 -21.81 5.15
C ALA A 429 -1.86 -22.15 4.73
N ASP A 430 -1.52 -21.95 3.45
CA ASP A 430 -0.14 -22.00 2.93
C ASP A 430 0.76 -20.86 3.47
N GLU A 431 0.35 -20.22 4.58
CA GLU A 431 1.04 -19.10 5.21
C GLU A 431 2.10 -19.61 6.18
N CYS A 432 3.38 -19.36 5.84
CA CYS A 432 4.51 -19.73 6.67
C CYS A 432 5.10 -18.45 7.29
N SER A 433 5.02 -18.33 8.61
CA SER A 433 5.75 -17.31 9.38
C SER A 433 7.10 -17.86 9.82
N VAL A 434 8.16 -17.09 9.65
CA VAL A 434 9.53 -17.48 10.03
C VAL A 434 10.14 -16.42 10.93
N ALA A 435 10.73 -16.84 12.04
CA ALA A 435 11.57 -15.99 12.88
C ALA A 435 13.02 -15.98 12.37
N MET A 436 13.64 -14.81 12.35
CA MET A 436 15.00 -14.58 11.84
C MET A 436 15.81 -13.75 12.83
N ARG A 437 17.04 -14.16 13.13
CA ARG A 437 17.93 -13.46 14.07
C ARG A 437 19.19 -12.94 13.34
N VAL A 438 19.63 -11.73 13.70
CA VAL A 438 20.88 -11.17 13.16
C VAL A 438 22.07 -11.93 13.76
N GLN A 439 23.08 -12.26 12.95
CA GLN A 439 24.33 -12.87 13.42
C GLN A 439 25.57 -12.15 12.86
N GLN A 440 26.64 -12.11 13.67
CA GLN A 440 27.95 -11.57 13.30
C GLN A 440 28.79 -12.66 12.62
N PHE A 441 29.45 -12.34 11.51
CA PHE A 441 30.35 -13.26 10.79
C PHE A 441 31.82 -13.03 11.15
N SER A 442 32.64 -14.10 11.11
CA SER A 442 34.10 -14.04 11.23
C SER A 442 34.78 -13.93 9.86
N GLU A 443 35.98 -13.35 9.85
CA GLU A 443 36.69 -12.67 8.73
C GLU A 443 36.92 -13.44 7.41
N ASP A 444 36.65 -14.75 7.32
CA ASP A 444 37.02 -15.55 6.14
C ASP A 444 36.00 -15.50 4.98
N LEU A 445 34.78 -15.03 5.24
CA LEU A 445 33.80 -14.69 4.20
C LEU A 445 33.64 -13.17 4.25
N ARG A 446 34.04 -12.46 3.19
CA ARG A 446 33.99 -11.00 3.06
C ARG A 446 32.55 -10.45 3.15
N ILE A 447 31.94 -10.47 4.33
CA ILE A 447 30.74 -9.69 4.64
C ILE A 447 30.87 -9.19 6.07
N MET A 448 31.25 -7.91 6.20
CA MET A 448 31.33 -7.21 7.47
C MET A 448 29.92 -6.91 7.99
N THR A 449 29.55 -7.47 9.14
CA THR A 449 28.67 -6.74 10.07
C THR A 449 29.46 -5.55 10.62
N LEU A 450 29.22 -4.34 10.12
CA LEU A 450 29.93 -3.11 10.49
C LEU A 450 29.63 -2.59 11.90
N ALA A 451 28.87 -3.33 12.71
CA ALA A 451 28.65 -3.04 14.12
C ALA A 451 28.70 -4.36 14.94
N PRO A 452 29.26 -4.34 16.17
CA PRO A 452 29.07 -5.44 17.11
C PRO A 452 27.56 -5.71 17.26
N LEU A 453 27.12 -6.97 17.37
CA LEU A 453 25.70 -7.31 17.58
C LEU A 453 25.04 -6.54 18.74
N SER A 454 25.83 -6.12 19.74
CA SER A 454 25.38 -5.28 20.86
C SER A 454 24.88 -3.90 20.45
N ASN A 455 25.26 -3.39 19.27
CA ASN A 455 24.92 -2.06 18.76
C ASN A 455 23.82 -2.08 17.68
N VAL A 456 23.40 -3.27 17.21
CA VAL A 456 22.33 -3.38 16.21
C VAL A 456 20.98 -3.35 16.92
N ASN A 457 20.19 -2.29 16.68
CA ASN A 457 18.84 -2.16 17.20
C ASN A 457 17.83 -2.23 16.05
N LEU A 458 17.25 -3.41 15.82
CA LEU A 458 16.33 -3.64 14.70
C LEU A 458 15.05 -2.80 14.79
N ASN A 459 14.63 -2.38 15.99
CA ASN A 459 13.46 -1.50 16.14
C ASN A 459 13.65 -0.13 15.49
N ARG A 460 14.90 0.30 15.26
CA ARG A 460 15.21 1.53 14.51
C ARG A 460 15.23 1.30 13.00
N MET A 461 15.36 0.05 12.56
CA MET A 461 15.56 -0.30 11.15
C MET A 461 14.28 -0.81 10.48
N PHE A 462 13.51 -1.61 11.20
CA PHE A 462 12.27 -2.22 10.73
C PHE A 462 11.10 -1.84 11.65
N SER A 463 9.95 -1.63 11.04
CA SER A 463 8.66 -1.52 11.72
C SER A 463 7.79 -2.73 11.40
N HIS A 464 6.83 -3.01 12.29
CA HIS A 464 5.80 -4.00 12.00
C HIS A 464 5.09 -3.67 10.68
N PHE A 465 4.92 -4.69 9.83
CA PHE A 465 4.39 -4.66 8.46
C PHE A 465 5.28 -4.01 7.40
N ASP A 466 6.54 -3.69 7.71
CA ASP A 466 7.50 -3.33 6.68
C ASP A 466 7.61 -4.48 5.67
N GLN A 467 7.62 -4.13 4.39
CA GLN A 467 7.90 -5.08 3.33
C GLN A 467 9.41 -5.20 3.20
N VAL A 468 9.90 -6.43 3.11
CA VAL A 468 11.33 -6.74 3.03
C VAL A 468 11.60 -7.67 1.85
N LEU A 469 12.75 -7.50 1.23
CA LEU A 469 13.32 -8.41 0.24
C LEU A 469 14.43 -9.21 0.92
N LEU A 470 14.33 -10.53 0.85
CA LEU A 470 15.27 -11.48 1.39
C LEU A 470 16.04 -12.12 0.25
N ASN A 471 17.35 -11.89 0.15
CA ASN A 471 18.20 -12.53 -0.84
C ASN A 471 18.97 -13.68 -0.18
N GLY A 472 18.71 -14.91 -0.61
CA GLY A 472 19.42 -16.09 -0.12
C GLY A 472 20.92 -16.05 -0.46
N ILE A 473 21.74 -16.47 0.50
CA ILE A 473 23.20 -16.59 0.42
C ILE A 473 23.53 -18.10 0.47
N GLY A 474 24.24 -18.62 -0.53
CA GLY A 474 24.63 -20.04 -0.63
C GLY A 474 24.39 -20.64 -2.03
N GLU A 475 24.28 -21.97 -2.13
CA GLU A 475 24.14 -22.72 -3.41
C GLU A 475 22.85 -22.36 -4.20
N ARG A 476 21.84 -21.78 -3.55
CA ARG A 476 20.65 -21.20 -4.18
C ARG A 476 20.47 -19.75 -3.75
N THR A 477 20.61 -18.84 -4.70
CA THR A 477 20.37 -17.41 -4.48
C THR A 477 18.96 -17.03 -4.93
N SER A 478 17.97 -17.23 -4.07
CA SER A 478 16.59 -16.81 -4.34
C SER A 478 16.25 -15.52 -3.60
N SER A 479 15.69 -14.55 -4.33
CA SER A 479 15.13 -13.33 -3.77
C SER A 479 13.64 -13.51 -3.46
N LEU A 480 13.24 -13.29 -2.21
CA LEU A 480 11.88 -13.49 -1.72
C LEU A 480 11.33 -12.22 -1.05
N PHE A 481 10.07 -11.89 -1.28
CA PHE A 481 9.40 -10.85 -0.50
C PHE A 481 8.78 -11.43 0.77
N ALA A 482 8.85 -10.68 1.85
CA ALA A 482 8.11 -10.99 3.07
C ALA A 482 7.62 -9.73 3.77
N THR A 483 6.68 -9.92 4.69
CA THR A 483 6.12 -8.87 5.54
C THR A 483 6.64 -9.04 6.96
N VAL A 484 7.22 -8.01 7.56
CA VAL A 484 7.64 -8.06 8.96
C VAL A 484 6.41 -8.16 9.88
N ILE A 485 6.36 -9.18 10.72
CA ILE A 485 5.28 -9.43 11.69
C ILE A 485 5.70 -9.06 13.10
N THR A 486 6.94 -9.31 13.50
CA THR A 486 7.44 -8.82 14.80
C THR A 486 8.82 -8.24 14.65
N VAL A 487 9.12 -7.23 15.47
CA VAL A 487 10.44 -6.63 15.59
C VAL A 487 10.82 -6.62 17.06
N GLU A 488 11.94 -7.25 17.36
CA GLU A 488 12.60 -7.26 18.67
C GLU A 488 13.99 -6.63 18.52
N LEU A 489 14.78 -6.51 19.59
CA LEU A 489 16.08 -5.83 19.52
C LEU A 489 17.04 -6.43 18.49
N GLN A 490 17.08 -7.77 18.38
CA GLN A 490 18.00 -8.51 17.51
C GLN A 490 17.31 -9.59 16.65
N GLN A 491 15.97 -9.64 16.67
CA GLN A 491 15.17 -10.63 15.96
C GLN A 491 14.01 -9.95 15.23
N ILE A 492 13.71 -10.40 14.03
CA ILE A 492 12.45 -10.09 13.33
C ILE A 492 11.72 -11.38 13.02
N SER A 493 10.40 -11.35 12.98
CA SER A 493 9.62 -12.42 12.34
C SER A 493 9.04 -11.88 11.05
N VAL A 494 9.08 -12.67 10.00
CA VAL A 494 8.54 -12.32 8.69
C VAL A 494 7.51 -13.34 8.24
N GLN A 495 6.49 -12.89 7.53
CA GLN A 495 5.47 -13.72 6.90
C GLN A 495 5.66 -13.66 5.40
N PHE A 496 5.70 -14.85 4.79
CA PHE A 496 5.73 -15.00 3.35
C PHE A 496 4.31 -15.14 2.81
N SER A 497 4.11 -14.73 1.57
CA SER A 497 2.87 -15.01 0.85
C SER A 497 2.64 -16.51 0.64
N ARG A 498 3.71 -17.33 0.68
CA ARG A 498 3.71 -18.76 0.36
C ARG A 498 4.78 -19.53 1.13
N SER A 499 4.58 -20.86 1.24
CA SER A 499 5.54 -21.77 1.87
C SER A 499 6.72 -22.10 0.95
N TYR A 500 7.95 -21.84 1.41
CA TYR A 500 9.19 -22.13 0.70
C TYR A 500 9.98 -23.25 1.41
N ARG A 501 10.03 -24.45 0.81
CA ARG A 501 10.67 -25.65 1.41
C ARG A 501 12.19 -25.56 1.60
N PHE A 502 12.87 -24.64 0.90
CA PHE A 502 14.33 -24.50 0.92
C PHE A 502 14.86 -23.51 1.97
N MET A 503 13.99 -22.84 2.73
CA MET A 503 14.41 -21.78 3.67
C MET A 503 15.30 -22.28 4.82
N HIS A 504 15.27 -23.58 5.12
CA HIS A 504 15.95 -24.15 6.29
C HIS A 504 17.48 -24.28 6.14
N SER A 505 18.04 -23.99 4.95
CA SER A 505 19.46 -24.21 4.64
C SER A 505 20.18 -22.98 4.08
N CYS A 506 19.56 -21.80 4.10
CA CYS A 506 20.11 -20.58 3.52
C CYS A 506 20.18 -19.44 4.53
N ASP A 507 21.28 -18.70 4.51
CA ASP A 507 21.37 -17.39 5.16
C ASP A 507 20.75 -16.33 4.25
N PHE A 508 20.23 -15.24 4.80
CA PHE A 508 19.54 -14.22 3.99
C PHE A 508 20.11 -12.81 4.24
N LEU A 509 20.34 -12.08 3.15
CA LEU A 509 20.47 -10.64 3.17
C LEU A 509 19.08 -10.01 3.17
N VAL A 510 18.72 -9.29 4.22
CA VAL A 510 17.39 -8.69 4.34
C VAL A 510 17.47 -7.19 4.11
N LYS A 511 16.65 -6.69 3.18
CA LYS A 511 16.55 -5.27 2.83
C LYS A 511 15.12 -4.79 2.99
N ARG A 512 14.91 -3.64 3.64
CA ARG A 512 13.60 -2.99 3.63
C ARG A 512 13.29 -2.47 2.22
N VAL A 513 12.14 -2.86 1.68
CA VAL A 513 11.66 -2.39 0.38
C VAL A 513 10.45 -1.51 0.58
N ASN A 514 10.52 -0.29 0.07
CA ASN A 514 9.36 0.59 0.05
C ASN A 514 8.46 0.15 -1.12
N THR A 515 7.57 -0.80 -0.86
CA THR A 515 6.67 -1.38 -1.87
C THR A 515 5.47 -0.50 -2.20
N LYS A 516 5.42 0.75 -1.71
CA LYS A 516 4.40 1.69 -2.19
C LYS A 516 4.58 1.82 -3.70
N PHE A 517 3.68 1.17 -4.43
CA PHE A 517 3.62 1.28 -5.87
C PHE A 517 3.61 2.78 -6.19
N TYR A 518 4.53 3.22 -7.03
CA TYR A 518 4.59 4.62 -7.49
C TYR A 518 3.23 5.10 -8.02
N PHE A 519 2.38 4.18 -8.46
CA PHE A 519 1.03 4.42 -8.94
C PHE A 519 -0.01 4.11 -7.86
N ASP A 520 -0.63 5.17 -7.34
CA ASP A 520 -1.68 5.11 -6.34
C ASP A 520 -3.00 4.57 -6.95
N THR A 521 -3.63 3.64 -6.24
CA THR A 521 -4.96 3.10 -6.55
C THR A 521 -6.04 4.19 -6.65
N ALA A 522 -5.88 5.29 -5.91
CA ALA A 522 -6.81 6.42 -5.95
C ALA A 522 -6.80 7.13 -7.33
N MET A 523 -5.68 7.09 -8.07
CA MET A 523 -5.65 7.54 -9.47
C MET A 523 -6.59 6.71 -10.34
N SER A 524 -6.67 5.39 -10.11
CA SER A 524 -7.60 4.52 -10.86
C SER A 524 -9.05 4.89 -10.58
N SER A 525 -9.39 5.33 -9.36
CA SER A 525 -10.74 5.80 -9.02
C SER A 525 -11.12 7.09 -9.76
N VAL A 526 -10.17 8.00 -10.00
CA VAL A 526 -10.38 9.21 -10.82
C VAL A 526 -10.76 8.83 -12.26
N TYR A 527 -10.07 7.86 -12.86
CA TYR A 527 -10.39 7.40 -14.21
C TYR A 527 -11.72 6.62 -14.24
N LYS A 528 -12.04 5.82 -13.21
CA LYS A 528 -13.34 5.14 -13.11
C LYS A 528 -14.51 6.11 -12.98
N LEU A 529 -14.32 7.27 -12.37
CA LEU A 529 -15.36 8.31 -12.31
C LEU A 529 -15.76 8.81 -13.71
N MET A 530 -14.92 8.61 -14.73
CA MET A 530 -15.20 8.96 -16.12
C MET A 530 -15.96 7.88 -16.90
N MET A 531 -16.28 6.75 -16.29
CA MET A 531 -17.06 5.70 -16.98
C MET A 531 -18.45 6.22 -17.40
N ASN A 532 -18.94 5.69 -18.52
CA ASN A 532 -20.27 5.98 -19.03
C ASN A 532 -21.32 5.11 -18.33
N ASP A 533 -21.55 5.38 -17.05
CA ASP A 533 -22.64 4.77 -16.29
C ASP A 533 -23.39 5.82 -15.45
N THR A 534 -24.61 5.48 -15.04
CA THR A 534 -25.51 6.43 -14.37
C THR A 534 -25.00 6.90 -13.01
N ILE A 535 -24.30 6.04 -12.26
CA ILE A 535 -23.76 6.41 -10.95
C ILE A 535 -22.57 7.34 -11.16
N ALA A 536 -21.61 6.96 -12.01
CA ALA A 536 -20.46 7.79 -12.34
C ALA A 536 -20.89 9.17 -12.85
N ASN A 537 -21.89 9.23 -13.75
CA ASN A 537 -22.45 10.49 -14.24
C ASN A 537 -23.01 11.37 -13.10
N ARG A 538 -23.82 10.79 -12.19
CA ARG A 538 -24.35 11.55 -11.05
C ARG A 538 -23.23 11.98 -10.09
N LYS A 539 -22.19 11.17 -9.90
CA LYS A 539 -21.04 11.57 -9.07
C LYS A 539 -20.24 12.70 -9.71
N ARG A 540 -20.05 12.71 -11.03
CA ARG A 540 -19.36 13.83 -11.71
C ARG A 540 -20.13 15.14 -11.53
N GLN A 541 -21.45 15.12 -11.70
CA GLN A 541 -22.32 16.26 -11.41
C GLN A 541 -22.14 16.80 -9.97
N LEU A 542 -22.17 15.92 -8.97
CA LEU A 542 -22.08 16.34 -7.56
C LEU A 542 -20.66 16.76 -7.13
N ILE A 543 -19.62 16.14 -7.69
CA ILE A 543 -18.24 16.28 -7.18
C ILE A 543 -17.41 17.25 -8.03
N ILE A 544 -17.60 17.23 -9.35
CA ILE A 544 -16.84 18.05 -10.30
C ILE A 544 -17.60 19.34 -10.59
N ASN A 545 -18.82 19.23 -11.10
CA ASN A 545 -19.65 20.38 -11.46
C ASN A 545 -20.25 21.06 -10.21
N LEU A 546 -20.21 20.35 -9.06
CA LEU A 546 -20.74 20.79 -7.79
C LEU A 546 -22.23 21.16 -7.87
N ASP A 547 -23.05 20.29 -8.46
CA ASP A 547 -24.50 20.41 -8.44
C ASP A 547 -25.05 20.34 -7.00
N GLU A 548 -26.16 21.03 -6.74
CA GLU A 548 -26.78 21.05 -5.42
C GLU A 548 -27.33 19.66 -5.03
N PRO A 549 -27.03 19.16 -3.81
CA PRO A 549 -27.57 17.91 -3.32
C PRO A 549 -29.08 18.01 -3.05
N ARG A 550 -29.82 16.98 -3.44
CA ARG A 550 -31.26 16.92 -3.23
C ARG A 550 -31.61 16.29 -1.89
N PHE A 551 -32.68 16.83 -1.29
CA PHE A 551 -33.29 16.33 -0.06
C PHE A 551 -34.80 16.23 -0.26
N ARG A 552 -35.39 15.16 0.26
CA ARG A 552 -36.85 15.02 0.39
C ARG A 552 -37.38 16.05 1.37
N THR A 553 -38.64 16.43 1.21
CA THR A 553 -39.32 17.35 2.14
C THR A 553 -39.81 16.66 3.40
N ASN A 554 -40.20 15.39 3.31
CA ASN A 554 -40.75 14.61 4.43
C ASN A 554 -40.28 13.14 4.40
N LEU A 555 -40.25 12.51 5.56
CA LEU A 555 -40.04 11.06 5.70
C LEU A 555 -41.37 10.31 5.82
N PRO A 556 -41.52 9.14 5.17
CA PRO A 556 -42.67 8.28 5.36
C PRO A 556 -42.88 7.90 6.85
N PHE A 557 -44.13 7.82 7.29
CA PHE A 557 -44.48 7.56 8.69
C PHE A 557 -43.86 6.25 9.22
N ASN A 558 -43.85 5.19 8.41
CA ASN A 558 -43.24 3.91 8.77
C ASN A 558 -41.72 4.02 9.04
N VAL A 559 -40.99 4.81 8.26
CA VAL A 559 -39.56 5.09 8.47
C VAL A 559 -39.37 5.81 9.80
N VAL A 560 -40.18 6.84 10.07
CA VAL A 560 -40.11 7.59 11.34
C VAL A 560 -40.38 6.69 12.54
N GLN A 561 -41.33 5.76 12.46
CA GLN A 561 -41.59 4.80 13.56
C GLN A 561 -40.39 3.87 13.80
N LYS A 562 -39.76 3.34 12.74
CA LYS A 562 -38.56 2.50 12.84
C LYS A 562 -37.35 3.26 13.42
N MET A 563 -37.27 4.57 13.23
CA MET A 563 -36.19 5.41 13.76
C MET A 563 -36.27 5.63 15.28
N LYS A 564 -37.48 5.69 15.85
CA LYS A 564 -37.71 6.09 17.25
C LYS A 564 -36.87 5.31 18.27
N PRO A 565 -36.76 3.97 18.23
CA PRO A 565 -36.00 3.21 19.22
C PRO A 565 -34.52 3.59 19.24
N PHE A 566 -33.89 3.69 18.06
CA PHE A 566 -32.47 4.01 17.90
C PHE A 566 -32.15 5.48 18.22
N CYS A 567 -33.14 6.36 18.11
CA CYS A 567 -32.96 7.78 18.43
C CYS A 567 -33.09 8.09 19.92
N LYS A 568 -33.55 7.18 20.78
CA LYS A 568 -33.84 7.51 22.20
C LYS A 568 -32.62 8.04 22.96
N SER A 569 -31.46 7.41 22.79
CA SER A 569 -30.21 7.74 23.47
C SER A 569 -29.44 8.91 22.83
N LEU A 570 -29.90 9.40 21.67
CA LEU A 570 -29.19 10.42 20.90
C LEU A 570 -29.63 11.83 21.29
N ASN A 571 -28.69 12.77 21.22
CA ASN A 571 -29.00 14.19 21.41
C ASN A 571 -29.69 14.81 20.18
N ALA A 572 -30.13 16.06 20.28
CA ALA A 572 -30.89 16.73 19.22
C ALA A 572 -30.10 16.86 17.90
N GLU A 573 -28.79 17.13 17.97
CA GLU A 573 -27.91 17.30 16.81
C GLU A 573 -27.71 15.97 16.08
N GLN A 574 -27.48 14.89 16.83
CA GLN A 574 -27.35 13.53 16.30
C GLN A 574 -28.67 13.04 15.67
N LYS A 575 -29.82 13.34 16.31
CA LYS A 575 -31.15 13.07 15.74
C LYS A 575 -31.37 13.82 14.44
N SER A 576 -30.99 15.10 14.39
CA SER A 576 -31.05 15.92 13.17
C SER A 576 -30.18 15.34 12.06
N ALA A 577 -28.96 14.90 12.39
CA ALA A 577 -28.07 14.24 11.43
C ALA A 577 -28.70 12.99 10.83
N ILE A 578 -29.33 12.14 11.66
CA ILE A 578 -30.02 10.94 11.18
C ILE A 578 -31.22 11.29 10.31
N VAL A 579 -32.09 12.20 10.75
CA VAL A 579 -33.29 12.61 9.98
C VAL A 579 -32.88 13.17 8.62
N LYS A 580 -31.93 14.10 8.60
CA LYS A 580 -31.44 14.70 7.36
C LYS A 580 -30.70 13.69 6.48
N ALA A 581 -29.98 12.75 7.09
CA ALA A 581 -29.36 11.63 6.38
C ALA A 581 -30.44 10.80 5.70
N MET A 582 -31.54 10.46 6.38
CA MET A 582 -32.64 9.70 5.77
C MET A 582 -33.38 10.49 4.66
N MET A 583 -33.43 11.82 4.76
CA MET A 583 -34.06 12.69 3.76
C MET A 583 -33.18 12.95 2.53
N ALA A 584 -31.86 12.86 2.65
CA ALA A 584 -30.94 13.08 1.54
C ALA A 584 -31.16 12.07 0.42
N GLU A 585 -31.13 12.53 -0.84
CA GLU A 585 -31.15 11.66 -2.03
C GLU A 585 -29.77 11.52 -2.66
N ASP A 586 -28.91 12.54 -2.50
CA ASP A 586 -27.57 12.55 -3.07
C ASP A 586 -26.47 12.38 -2.01
N TYR A 587 -26.33 13.35 -1.10
CA TYR A 587 -25.39 13.23 0.02
C TYR A 587 -25.73 14.06 1.25
N LEU A 588 -25.09 13.72 2.38
CA LEU A 588 -25.04 14.52 3.60
C LEU A 588 -23.60 14.62 4.13
N LEU A 589 -23.25 15.76 4.73
CA LEU A 589 -22.02 15.94 5.48
C LEU A 589 -22.33 16.02 6.98
N ILE A 590 -21.69 15.18 7.79
CA ILE A 590 -21.79 15.23 9.26
C ILE A 590 -20.45 15.76 9.79
N LYS A 591 -20.45 17.02 10.22
CA LYS A 591 -19.30 17.68 10.85
C LYS A 591 -19.30 17.37 12.33
N GLY A 592 -18.45 16.45 12.76
CA GLY A 592 -18.42 16.02 14.15
C GLY A 592 -17.19 16.50 14.89
N PHE A 593 -17.38 17.41 15.84
CA PHE A 593 -16.29 17.90 16.70
C PHE A 593 -15.68 16.77 17.56
N PRO A 594 -14.51 16.97 18.20
CA PRO A 594 -13.90 15.97 19.07
C PRO A 594 -14.85 15.56 20.19
N GLY A 595 -14.93 14.26 20.48
CA GLY A 595 -15.82 13.74 21.53
C GLY A 595 -17.32 13.82 21.24
N SER A 596 -17.76 14.29 20.07
CA SER A 596 -19.19 14.48 19.74
C SER A 596 -20.02 13.20 19.52
N GLY A 597 -19.40 12.02 19.65
CA GLY A 597 -20.05 10.75 19.40
C GLY A 597 -20.32 10.49 17.92
N LYS A 598 -19.41 10.90 17.02
CA LYS A 598 -19.44 10.60 15.57
C LYS A 598 -19.75 9.12 15.30
N SER A 599 -18.95 8.22 15.87
CA SER A 599 -19.12 6.78 15.67
C SER A 599 -20.46 6.27 16.22
N SER A 600 -20.95 6.80 17.34
CA SER A 600 -22.28 6.46 17.87
C SER A 600 -23.40 6.90 16.93
N THR A 601 -23.26 8.08 16.31
CA THR A 601 -24.19 8.60 15.30
C THR A 601 -24.18 7.74 14.04
N ILE A 602 -22.99 7.35 13.57
CA ILE A 602 -22.82 6.45 12.42
C ILE A 602 -23.47 5.09 12.71
N VAL A 603 -23.20 4.48 13.87
CA VAL A 603 -23.78 3.19 14.27
C VAL A 603 -25.31 3.25 14.29
N ALA A 604 -25.89 4.28 14.90
CA ALA A 604 -27.34 4.45 14.92
C ALA A 604 -27.92 4.66 13.52
N LEU A 605 -27.24 5.45 12.66
CA LEU A 605 -27.64 5.63 11.27
C LEU A 605 -27.62 4.32 10.49
N ILE A 606 -26.57 3.50 10.65
CA ILE A 606 -26.46 2.19 9.99
C ILE A 606 -27.59 1.26 10.44
N GLN A 607 -27.85 1.16 11.75
CA GLN A 607 -28.94 0.33 12.28
C GLN A 607 -30.29 0.74 11.70
N ILE A 608 -30.56 2.06 11.65
CA ILE A 608 -31.79 2.59 11.05
C ILE A 608 -31.88 2.28 9.55
N LEU A 609 -30.78 2.46 8.80
CA LEU A 609 -30.75 2.18 7.37
C LEU A 609 -31.08 0.71 7.08
N ILE A 610 -30.45 -0.20 7.82
CA ILE A 610 -30.63 -1.64 7.68
C ILE A 610 -32.05 -2.07 8.10
N GLU A 611 -32.58 -1.52 9.19
CA GLU A 611 -33.98 -1.77 9.61
C GLU A 611 -35.00 -1.28 8.57
N ASN A 612 -34.61 -0.30 7.74
CA ASN A 612 -35.39 0.19 6.61
C ASN A 612 -35.07 -0.53 5.29
N GLY A 613 -34.31 -1.64 5.32
CA GLY A 613 -34.00 -2.45 4.15
C GLY A 613 -32.93 -1.87 3.23
N ASN A 614 -32.15 -0.89 3.69
CA ASN A 614 -31.07 -0.30 2.89
C ASN A 614 -29.76 -1.05 3.12
N SER A 615 -29.10 -1.39 2.03
CA SER A 615 -27.73 -1.89 2.04
C SER A 615 -26.73 -0.76 2.26
N VAL A 616 -25.75 -0.99 3.14
CA VAL A 616 -24.79 0.02 3.59
C VAL A 616 -23.35 -0.45 3.35
N LEU A 617 -22.57 0.41 2.71
CA LEU A 617 -21.12 0.30 2.61
C LEU A 617 -20.46 1.29 3.59
N VAL A 618 -19.73 0.79 4.58
CA VAL A 618 -18.97 1.61 5.53
C VAL A 618 -17.50 1.61 5.14
N CYS A 619 -16.95 2.80 4.98
CA CYS A 619 -15.55 3.01 4.66
C CYS A 619 -14.88 4.02 5.59
N ALA A 620 -13.55 3.93 5.66
CA ALA A 620 -12.70 4.95 6.26
C ALA A 620 -11.31 4.88 5.62
N TYR A 621 -10.47 5.88 5.93
CA TYR A 621 -9.08 5.89 5.46
C TYR A 621 -8.23 4.76 6.09
N THR A 622 -8.47 4.40 7.35
CA THR A 622 -7.70 3.39 8.11
C THR A 622 -8.55 2.17 8.49
N ASN A 623 -7.93 1.00 8.63
CA ASN A 623 -8.63 -0.22 9.09
C ASN A 623 -9.20 -0.04 10.50
N SER A 624 -8.45 0.58 11.41
CA SER A 624 -8.88 0.81 12.80
C SER A 624 -10.17 1.63 12.89
N ALA A 625 -10.35 2.64 12.04
CA ALA A 625 -11.57 3.45 12.01
C ALA A 625 -12.79 2.64 11.54
N VAL A 626 -12.62 1.80 10.50
CA VAL A 626 -13.65 0.87 10.04
C VAL A 626 -14.02 -0.12 11.16
N ASP A 627 -13.03 -0.76 11.76
CA ASP A 627 -13.23 -1.79 12.78
C ASP A 627 -13.92 -1.21 14.03
N HIS A 628 -13.59 0.02 14.43
CA HIS A 628 -14.23 0.70 15.57
C HIS A 628 -15.75 0.86 15.40
N ILE A 629 -16.23 1.09 14.17
CA ILE A 629 -17.67 1.14 13.86
C ILE A 629 -18.27 -0.26 13.87
N LEU A 630 -17.64 -1.20 13.17
CA LEU A 630 -18.19 -2.56 12.98
C LEU A 630 -18.24 -3.37 14.28
N LEU A 631 -17.32 -3.15 15.21
CA LEU A 631 -17.33 -3.74 16.56
C LEU A 631 -18.64 -3.49 17.31
N LYS A 632 -19.30 -2.36 17.05
CA LYS A 632 -20.58 -1.97 17.67
C LYS A 632 -21.79 -2.51 16.91
N LEU A 633 -21.57 -3.21 15.78
CA LEU A 633 -22.59 -3.71 14.86
C LEU A 633 -22.49 -5.24 14.64
N LYS A 634 -21.77 -5.96 15.50
CA LYS A 634 -21.56 -7.43 15.42
C LYS A 634 -22.86 -8.25 15.35
N ALA A 635 -23.98 -7.72 15.85
CA ALA A 635 -25.27 -8.39 15.82
C ALA A 635 -25.97 -8.36 14.44
N VAL A 636 -25.45 -7.59 13.49
CA VAL A 636 -25.98 -7.48 12.13
C VAL A 636 -25.20 -8.40 11.19
N HIS A 637 -25.86 -8.94 10.17
CA HIS A 637 -25.18 -9.63 9.07
C HIS A 637 -24.23 -8.67 8.35
N LEU A 638 -22.95 -8.75 8.71
CA LEU A 638 -21.89 -7.86 8.23
C LEU A 638 -20.76 -8.66 7.57
N PHE A 639 -20.11 -8.03 6.60
CA PHE A 639 -18.99 -8.61 5.84
C PHE A 639 -17.81 -7.63 5.80
N ARG A 640 -16.63 -8.08 6.25
CA ARG A 640 -15.42 -7.27 6.35
C ARG A 640 -14.46 -7.60 5.21
N ILE A 641 -14.15 -6.61 4.36
CA ILE A 641 -13.14 -6.76 3.30
C ILE A 641 -11.84 -6.10 3.73
N ILE A 642 -10.74 -6.85 3.73
CA ILE A 642 -9.39 -6.34 3.98
C ILE A 642 -8.44 -6.71 2.85
N GLN A 643 -7.37 -5.93 2.66
CA GLN A 643 -6.27 -6.34 1.79
C GLN A 643 -5.32 -7.28 2.53
N GLN A 644 -4.77 -8.27 1.82
CA GLN A 644 -3.80 -9.20 2.37
C GLN A 644 -2.62 -8.46 3.03
N GLY A 645 -2.19 -8.94 4.20
CA GLY A 645 -1.07 -8.35 4.96
C GLY A 645 -1.38 -7.09 5.75
N GLN A 646 -2.64 -6.61 5.78
CA GLN A 646 -3.03 -5.46 6.60
C GLN A 646 -3.61 -5.87 7.96
N PHE A 647 -3.37 -5.02 8.97
CA PHE A 647 -3.91 -5.21 10.31
C PHE A 647 -5.43 -4.99 10.38
N MET A 648 -6.12 -5.91 11.07
CA MET A 648 -7.49 -5.74 11.56
C MET A 648 -7.56 -6.10 13.04
N HIS A 649 -8.60 -5.58 13.70
CA HIS A 649 -8.96 -6.02 15.04
C HIS A 649 -9.30 -7.53 15.07
N SER A 650 -8.86 -8.25 16.10
CA SER A 650 -9.03 -9.71 16.24
C SER A 650 -10.50 -10.16 16.14
N ASP A 651 -11.41 -9.50 16.87
CA ASP A 651 -12.86 -9.74 16.81
C ASP A 651 -13.47 -9.58 15.40
N MET A 652 -12.81 -8.85 14.49
CA MET A 652 -13.32 -8.65 13.13
C MET A 652 -12.98 -9.82 12.19
N ARG A 653 -12.04 -10.70 12.58
CA ARG A 653 -11.64 -11.86 11.77
C ARG A 653 -12.80 -12.79 11.45
N GLN A 654 -13.74 -12.97 12.38
CA GLN A 654 -14.92 -13.82 12.18
C GLN A 654 -15.86 -13.33 11.07
N PHE A 655 -15.70 -12.09 10.61
CA PHE A 655 -16.52 -11.49 9.56
C PHE A 655 -15.80 -11.37 8.21
N THR A 656 -14.62 -11.96 8.07
CA THR A 656 -13.91 -12.02 6.79
C THR A 656 -14.48 -13.14 5.90
N PRO A 657 -14.25 -13.11 4.58
CA PRO A 657 -14.64 -14.19 3.68
C PRO A 657 -14.27 -15.59 4.20
N GLU A 658 -13.04 -15.74 4.64
CA GLU A 658 -12.43 -17.01 5.02
C GLU A 658 -13.13 -17.58 6.26
N ALA A 659 -13.43 -16.72 7.24
CA ALA A 659 -14.11 -17.15 8.46
C ALA A 659 -15.61 -17.42 8.27
N ILE A 660 -16.30 -16.62 7.43
CA ILE A 660 -17.74 -16.79 7.18
C ILE A 660 -18.03 -18.05 6.38
N PHE A 661 -17.22 -18.32 5.35
CA PHE A 661 -17.47 -19.42 4.43
C PHE A 661 -16.79 -20.72 4.84
N GLY A 662 -15.76 -20.66 5.69
CA GLY A 662 -14.95 -21.83 6.03
C GLY A 662 -14.22 -22.39 4.81
N ASN A 663 -13.85 -23.68 4.86
CA ASN A 663 -12.94 -24.25 3.86
C ASN A 663 -13.64 -24.76 2.59
N GLU A 664 -14.88 -25.22 2.70
CA GLU A 664 -15.61 -25.87 1.59
C GLU A 664 -17.07 -25.38 1.52
N PRO A 665 -17.31 -24.07 1.29
CA PRO A 665 -18.67 -23.57 1.11
C PRO A 665 -19.27 -24.06 -0.21
N GLN A 666 -20.60 -24.08 -0.27
CA GLN A 666 -21.33 -24.22 -1.54
C GLN A 666 -21.51 -22.85 -2.21
N LEU A 667 -21.48 -22.82 -3.55
CA LEU A 667 -21.68 -21.58 -4.32
C LEU A 667 -22.97 -20.85 -3.93
N ASP A 668 -24.07 -21.59 -3.73
CA ASP A 668 -25.35 -21.04 -3.31
C ASP A 668 -25.27 -20.29 -1.98
N LEU A 669 -24.47 -20.79 -1.03
CA LEU A 669 -24.26 -20.12 0.25
C LEU A 669 -23.52 -18.80 0.04
N ILE A 670 -22.45 -18.79 -0.78
CA ILE A 670 -21.69 -17.57 -1.11
C ILE A 670 -22.58 -16.54 -1.81
N VAL A 671 -23.31 -16.95 -2.85
CA VAL A 671 -24.22 -16.07 -3.59
C VAL A 671 -25.27 -15.49 -2.65
N ARG A 672 -25.95 -16.33 -1.85
CA ARG A 672 -26.95 -15.87 -0.89
C ARG A 672 -26.34 -14.89 0.10
N THR A 673 -25.20 -15.22 0.71
CA THR A 673 -24.56 -14.39 1.73
C THR A 673 -24.10 -13.06 1.17
N LEU A 674 -23.34 -13.04 0.07
CA LEU A 674 -22.81 -11.81 -0.52
C LEU A 674 -23.91 -10.89 -1.09
N SER A 675 -25.00 -11.47 -1.59
CA SER A 675 -26.16 -10.72 -2.08
C SER A 675 -27.04 -10.19 -0.95
N SER A 676 -27.27 -10.98 0.11
CA SER A 676 -28.16 -10.62 1.23
C SER A 676 -27.48 -9.82 2.34
N THR A 677 -26.14 -9.79 2.40
CA THR A 677 -25.41 -9.04 3.43
C THR A 677 -25.76 -7.56 3.36
N MET A 678 -26.35 -7.00 4.42
CA MET A 678 -26.79 -5.61 4.42
C MET A 678 -25.68 -4.63 4.76
N LEU A 679 -24.59 -5.07 5.41
CA LEU A 679 -23.49 -4.21 5.84
C LEU A 679 -22.14 -4.73 5.33
N VAL A 680 -21.44 -3.94 4.54
CA VAL A 680 -20.06 -4.24 4.11
C VAL A 680 -19.11 -3.17 4.63
N GLY A 681 -17.98 -3.57 5.22
CA GLY A 681 -16.99 -2.66 5.79
C GLY A 681 -15.60 -2.83 5.20
N CYS A 682 -15.00 -1.75 4.69
CA CYS A 682 -13.67 -1.78 4.08
C CYS A 682 -12.96 -0.43 4.02
N THR A 683 -11.64 -0.39 3.84
CA THR A 683 -10.94 0.90 3.64
C THR A 683 -11.25 1.49 2.27
N CYS A 684 -11.07 2.81 2.11
CA CYS A 684 -11.25 3.48 0.82
C CYS A 684 -10.43 2.84 -0.32
N THR A 685 -9.18 2.45 -0.03
CA THR A 685 -8.29 1.74 -0.95
C THR A 685 -8.84 0.36 -1.32
N SER A 686 -9.32 -0.42 -0.34
CA SER A 686 -9.91 -1.74 -0.59
C SER A 686 -11.14 -1.62 -1.47
N ALA A 687 -11.97 -0.60 -1.22
CA ALA A 687 -13.18 -0.37 -1.98
C ALA A 687 -12.91 -0.11 -3.47
N ALA A 688 -11.83 0.60 -3.78
CA ALA A 688 -11.43 0.89 -5.16
C ALA A 688 -11.00 -0.37 -5.95
N LEU A 689 -10.52 -1.42 -5.26
CA LEU A 689 -9.94 -2.61 -5.88
C LEU A 689 -10.88 -3.82 -5.89
N HIS A 690 -11.64 -4.02 -4.82
CA HIS A 690 -12.30 -5.30 -4.54
C HIS A 690 -13.41 -5.64 -5.56
N PRO A 691 -13.42 -6.85 -6.16
CA PRO A 691 -14.36 -7.23 -7.22
C PRO A 691 -15.84 -7.14 -6.81
N LEU A 692 -16.17 -7.48 -5.55
CA LEU A 692 -17.55 -7.37 -5.03
C LEU A 692 -18.14 -5.98 -5.27
N LEU A 693 -17.37 -4.90 -5.07
CA LEU A 693 -17.87 -3.53 -5.18
C LEU A 693 -17.95 -3.03 -6.63
N LYS A 694 -17.36 -3.77 -7.58
CA LYS A 694 -17.60 -3.55 -9.01
C LYS A 694 -18.94 -4.16 -9.43
N LYS A 695 -19.29 -5.32 -8.86
CA LYS A 695 -20.52 -6.06 -9.15
C LYS A 695 -21.73 -5.48 -8.42
N ARG A 696 -21.61 -5.26 -7.12
CA ARG A 696 -22.72 -4.86 -6.24
C ARG A 696 -22.70 -3.35 -6.00
N LYS A 697 -23.90 -2.76 -6.04
CA LYS A 697 -24.14 -1.38 -5.62
C LYS A 697 -24.90 -1.36 -4.30
N PHE A 698 -24.59 -0.38 -3.47
CA PHE A 698 -25.20 -0.16 -2.17
C PHE A 698 -26.13 1.05 -2.21
N ASP A 699 -27.13 1.07 -1.35
CA ASP A 699 -28.05 2.21 -1.26
C ASP A 699 -27.31 3.42 -0.68
N VAL A 700 -26.50 3.20 0.36
CA VAL A 700 -25.75 4.24 1.05
C VAL A 700 -24.30 3.83 1.29
N CYS A 701 -23.36 4.71 0.94
CA CYS A 701 -21.98 4.65 1.41
C CYS A 701 -21.76 5.65 2.56
N ILE A 702 -21.18 5.22 3.67
CA ILE A 702 -20.77 6.10 4.77
C ILE A 702 -19.25 6.07 4.83
N VAL A 703 -18.62 7.24 4.74
CA VAL A 703 -17.17 7.39 4.88
C VAL A 703 -16.87 8.12 6.19
N ASP A 704 -16.34 7.39 7.18
CA ASP A 704 -15.84 7.98 8.43
C ASP A 704 -14.41 8.52 8.25
N GLU A 705 -14.06 9.53 9.05
CA GLU A 705 -12.82 10.28 8.94
C GLU A 705 -12.55 10.75 7.49
N ALA A 706 -13.60 11.16 6.78
CA ALA A 706 -13.54 11.55 5.37
C ALA A 706 -12.61 12.75 5.12
N THR A 707 -12.30 13.52 6.16
CA THR A 707 -11.36 14.65 6.11
C THR A 707 -9.89 14.22 6.05
N LEU A 708 -9.58 12.95 6.36
CA LEU A 708 -8.23 12.37 6.21
C LEU A 708 -7.96 11.80 4.82
N ALA A 709 -8.99 11.51 4.05
CA ALA A 709 -8.85 10.95 2.72
C ALA A 709 -8.79 12.07 1.67
N THR A 710 -7.88 11.94 0.70
CA THR A 710 -7.93 12.80 -0.48
C THR A 710 -9.26 12.57 -1.21
N GLU A 711 -9.76 13.58 -1.92
CA GLU A 711 -10.98 13.46 -2.72
C GLU A 711 -10.92 12.22 -3.64
N ALA A 712 -9.80 12.02 -4.35
CA ALA A 712 -9.56 10.86 -5.19
C ALA A 712 -9.66 9.50 -4.45
N SER A 713 -9.19 9.43 -3.20
CA SER A 713 -9.27 8.19 -2.40
C SER A 713 -10.71 7.82 -2.05
N THR A 714 -11.58 8.82 -1.83
CA THR A 714 -12.99 8.57 -1.51
C THR A 714 -13.82 8.13 -2.72
N LEU A 715 -13.39 8.41 -3.95
CA LEU A 715 -14.17 8.10 -5.16
C LEU A 715 -14.50 6.60 -5.32
N GLY A 716 -13.58 5.71 -4.95
CA GLY A 716 -13.78 4.26 -5.04
C GLY A 716 -15.04 3.79 -4.30
N PRO A 717 -15.14 4.03 -2.96
CA PRO A 717 -16.36 3.79 -2.19
C PRO A 717 -17.61 4.45 -2.76
N LEU A 718 -17.50 5.71 -3.19
CA LEU A 718 -18.66 6.49 -3.66
C LEU A 718 -19.25 5.92 -4.95
N LEU A 719 -18.42 5.39 -5.86
CA LEU A 719 -18.87 4.72 -7.09
C LEU A 719 -19.55 3.37 -6.82
N ALA A 720 -19.43 2.83 -5.61
CA ALA A 720 -20.11 1.61 -5.18
C ALA A 720 -21.48 1.88 -4.51
N ALA A 721 -21.95 3.14 -4.42
CA ALA A 721 -23.24 3.45 -3.83
C ALA A 721 -24.03 4.57 -4.52
N HIS A 722 -25.36 4.50 -4.46
CA HIS A 722 -26.25 5.52 -5.02
C HIS A 722 -26.09 6.87 -4.32
N LYS A 723 -26.13 6.84 -2.98
CA LYS A 723 -25.99 8.01 -2.10
C LYS A 723 -24.82 7.85 -1.14
N PHE A 724 -24.34 8.96 -0.59
CA PHE A 724 -23.26 8.91 0.40
C PHE A 724 -23.41 9.86 1.59
N VAL A 725 -22.77 9.52 2.70
CA VAL A 725 -22.63 10.35 3.88
C VAL A 725 -21.15 10.45 4.21
N LEU A 726 -20.62 11.67 4.26
CA LEU A 726 -19.24 11.90 4.68
C LEU A 726 -19.26 12.39 6.12
N VAL A 727 -18.45 11.77 6.97
CA VAL A 727 -18.33 12.12 8.39
C VAL A 727 -16.89 12.48 8.68
N GLY A 728 -16.67 13.58 9.38
CA GLY A 728 -15.32 14.03 9.71
C GLY A 728 -15.30 15.37 10.41
N ASP A 729 -14.08 15.88 10.59
CA ASP A 729 -13.84 17.19 11.18
C ASP A 729 -12.78 17.96 10.36
N PRO A 730 -13.17 19.01 9.63
CA PRO A 730 -12.25 19.78 8.77
C PRO A 730 -11.25 20.63 9.58
N LEU A 731 -11.47 20.76 10.90
CA LEU A 731 -10.57 21.44 11.84
C LEU A 731 -9.54 20.48 12.47
N GLN A 732 -9.68 19.16 12.26
CA GLN A 732 -8.65 18.16 12.56
C GLN A 732 -7.81 17.86 11.31
N LEU A 733 -6.97 16.83 11.34
CA LEU A 733 -5.97 16.54 10.31
C LEU A 733 -6.56 16.46 8.90
N ARG A 734 -5.76 16.90 7.93
CA ARG A 734 -6.01 16.80 6.50
C ARG A 734 -5.35 15.57 5.88
N PRO A 735 -5.68 15.22 4.63
CA PRO A 735 -4.96 14.20 3.90
C PRO A 735 -3.47 14.55 3.79
N LEU A 736 -2.62 13.56 4.01
CA LEU A 736 -1.17 13.75 3.96
C LEU A 736 -0.71 13.93 2.51
N VAL A 737 -0.35 15.16 2.14
CA VAL A 737 0.30 15.51 0.88
C VAL A 737 1.71 16.02 1.18
N GLN A 738 2.72 15.38 0.60
CA GLN A 738 4.13 15.67 0.87
C GLN A 738 4.61 16.94 0.18
N SER A 739 4.15 17.18 -1.05
CA SER A 739 4.50 18.37 -1.82
C SER A 739 3.79 19.61 -1.28
N GLU A 740 4.55 20.62 -0.86
CA GLU A 740 3.98 21.88 -0.39
C GLU A 740 3.22 22.62 -1.50
N ARG A 741 3.73 22.54 -2.74
CA ARG A 741 3.08 23.14 -3.90
C ARG A 741 1.69 22.54 -4.12
N LEU A 742 1.57 21.22 -4.03
CA LEU A 742 0.29 20.52 -4.19
C LEU A 742 -0.73 20.88 -3.11
N ARG A 743 -0.27 21.08 -1.88
CA ARG A 743 -1.12 21.60 -0.80
C ARG A 743 -1.67 22.99 -1.13
N LYS A 744 -0.82 23.88 -1.66
CA LYS A 744 -1.26 25.22 -2.10
C LYS A 744 -2.24 25.15 -3.27
N GLU A 745 -2.11 24.16 -4.15
CA GLU A 745 -3.05 23.91 -5.25
C GLU A 745 -4.35 23.22 -4.80
N GLY A 746 -4.41 22.70 -3.57
CA GLY A 746 -5.61 22.13 -2.96
C GLY A 746 -5.72 20.60 -3.00
N MET A 747 -4.63 19.87 -3.26
CA MET A 747 -4.66 18.39 -3.23
C MET A 747 -4.98 17.82 -1.83
N ASP A 748 -4.64 18.56 -0.77
CA ASP A 748 -4.95 18.24 0.64
C ASP A 748 -6.35 18.73 1.07
N ILE A 749 -7.16 19.26 0.15
CA ILE A 749 -8.56 19.57 0.42
C ILE A 749 -9.35 18.28 0.24
N SER A 750 -9.89 17.76 1.34
CA SER A 750 -10.77 16.59 1.30
C SER A 750 -12.08 16.90 0.57
N LEU A 751 -12.73 15.85 0.03
CA LEU A 751 -14.05 16.00 -0.57
C LEU A 751 -15.09 16.56 0.42
N PHE A 752 -14.97 16.18 1.70
CA PHE A 752 -15.81 16.73 2.77
C PHE A 752 -15.69 18.25 2.83
N SER A 753 -14.47 18.78 2.94
CA SER A 753 -14.21 20.22 3.06
C SER A 753 -14.65 21.00 1.81
N LYS A 754 -14.43 20.42 0.62
CA LYS A 754 -14.85 21.01 -0.65
C LYS A 754 -16.37 21.17 -0.74
N LEU A 755 -17.12 20.12 -0.39
CA LEU A 755 -18.58 20.14 -0.42
C LEU A 755 -19.18 20.99 0.72
N GLU A 756 -18.56 21.01 1.90
CA GLU A 756 -18.96 21.84 3.03
C GLU A 756 -18.91 23.33 2.65
N GLN A 757 -17.82 23.76 2.01
CA GLN A 757 -17.65 25.14 1.58
C GLN A 757 -18.72 25.58 0.57
N LYS A 758 -19.08 24.71 -0.37
CA LYS A 758 -20.05 25.01 -1.43
C LYS A 758 -21.50 24.94 -0.94
N TYR A 759 -21.82 23.95 -0.11
CA TYR A 759 -23.19 23.65 0.32
C TYR A 759 -23.30 23.51 1.85
N PRO A 760 -23.27 24.61 2.61
CA PRO A 760 -23.47 24.58 4.07
C PRO A 760 -24.80 23.96 4.48
N ASN A 761 -25.83 24.09 3.65
CA ASN A 761 -27.14 23.48 3.87
C ASN A 761 -27.12 21.95 3.82
N ALA A 762 -26.08 21.32 3.27
CA ALA A 762 -25.90 19.86 3.29
C ALA A 762 -25.13 19.37 4.53
N VAL A 763 -24.79 20.26 5.47
CA VAL A 763 -24.02 19.96 6.67
C VAL A 763 -24.95 19.81 7.88
N VAL A 764 -24.59 18.90 8.79
CA VAL A 764 -25.08 18.88 10.17
C VAL A 764 -23.87 18.84 11.10
N THR A 765 -23.79 19.79 12.02
CA THR A 765 -22.69 19.89 12.98
C THR A 765 -23.08 19.26 14.31
N LEU A 766 -22.27 18.34 14.81
CA LEU A 766 -22.37 17.75 16.15
C LEU A 766 -21.42 18.53 17.07
N LYS A 767 -22.02 19.44 17.86
CA LYS A 767 -21.35 20.43 18.71
C LYS A 767 -21.11 19.92 20.13
N ARG A 768 -22.02 19.09 20.65
CA ARG A 768 -21.96 18.56 22.02
C ARG A 768 -20.96 17.40 22.13
N GLN A 769 -20.01 17.51 23.06
CA GLN A 769 -18.94 16.54 23.28
C GLN A 769 -19.07 15.80 24.64
N TYR A 770 -18.68 14.52 24.65
CA TYR A 770 -18.81 13.59 25.77
C TYR A 770 -17.45 13.04 26.26
N ARG A 771 -16.36 13.76 26.00
CA ARG A 771 -14.98 13.33 26.27
C ARG A 771 -14.28 14.21 27.30
N MET A 772 -14.15 15.50 27.01
CA MET A 772 -13.33 16.45 27.74
C MET A 772 -14.13 17.05 28.89
N ASN A 773 -13.51 17.20 30.06
CA ASN A 773 -14.07 18.05 31.11
C ASN A 773 -14.14 19.52 30.68
N ARG A 774 -14.72 20.37 31.53
CA ARG A 774 -15.04 21.76 31.19
C ARG A 774 -13.81 22.58 30.79
N GLU A 775 -12.70 22.44 31.51
CA GLU A 775 -11.49 23.23 31.30
C GLU A 775 -10.74 22.83 30.02
N ILE A 776 -10.60 21.52 29.75
CA ILE A 776 -9.98 21.03 28.51
C ILE A 776 -10.85 21.40 27.29
N CYS A 777 -12.18 21.32 27.45
CA CYS A 777 -13.14 21.72 26.43
C CYS A 777 -13.04 23.21 26.13
N LEU A 778 -12.98 24.06 27.16
CA LEU A 778 -12.88 25.51 27.04
C LEU A 778 -11.61 25.92 26.27
N LEU A 779 -10.47 25.31 26.60
CA LEU A 779 -9.22 25.54 25.89
C LEU A 779 -9.36 25.25 24.39
N SER A 780 -9.86 24.05 24.06
CA SER A 780 -10.00 23.63 22.66
C SER A 780 -11.01 24.49 21.90
N ASP A 781 -12.11 24.87 22.55
CA ASP A 781 -13.16 25.71 21.96
C ASP A 781 -12.65 27.11 21.60
N GLN A 782 -11.99 27.78 22.56
CA GLN A 782 -11.42 29.12 22.36
C GLN A 782 -10.33 29.13 21.28
N MET A 783 -9.55 28.04 21.17
CA MET A 783 -8.48 27.96 20.17
C MET A 783 -8.97 27.61 18.75
N PHE A 784 -10.01 26.78 18.60
CA PHE A 784 -10.34 26.18 17.29
C PHE A 784 -11.81 26.20 16.88
N TYR A 785 -12.77 26.26 17.82
CA TYR A 785 -14.19 26.04 17.51
C TYR A 785 -15.08 27.28 17.72
N ASN A 786 -14.48 28.44 18.05
CA ASN A 786 -15.15 29.75 18.07
C ASN A 786 -16.43 29.81 18.93
N GLY A 787 -16.48 29.14 20.07
CA GLY A 787 -17.65 29.13 20.95
C GLY A 787 -18.70 28.06 20.59
N GLU A 788 -18.45 27.23 19.57
CA GLU A 788 -19.40 26.21 19.14
C GLU A 788 -19.23 24.86 19.84
N LEU A 789 -18.08 24.56 20.46
CA LEU A 789 -17.83 23.28 21.13
C LEU A 789 -18.37 23.30 22.55
N ILE A 790 -19.32 22.40 22.84
CA ILE A 790 -20.11 22.46 24.08
C ILE A 790 -19.98 21.14 24.85
N VAL A 791 -19.73 21.21 26.16
CA VAL A 791 -19.79 20.03 27.04
C VAL A 791 -21.22 19.47 27.05
N ALA A 792 -21.38 18.15 26.89
CA ALA A 792 -22.70 17.55 26.75
C ALA A 792 -23.58 17.66 28.00
N ASN A 793 -23.00 17.49 29.20
CA ASN A 793 -23.68 17.54 30.50
C ASN A 793 -22.67 17.78 31.64
N ASP A 794 -23.19 18.06 32.84
CA ASP A 794 -22.37 18.35 34.03
C ASP A 794 -21.54 17.15 34.51
N GLU A 795 -22.00 15.91 34.25
CA GLU A 795 -21.25 14.70 34.59
C GLU A 795 -19.90 14.67 33.86
N VAL A 796 -19.92 14.84 32.54
CA VAL A 796 -18.69 14.94 31.73
C VAL A 796 -17.91 16.20 32.12
N GLY A 797 -18.59 17.33 32.28
CA GLY A 797 -17.97 18.61 32.60
C GLY A 797 -17.17 18.63 33.90
N ASN A 798 -17.60 17.84 34.89
CA ASN A 798 -17.00 17.76 36.21
C ASN A 798 -16.12 16.51 36.41
N THR A 799 -15.80 15.77 35.34
CA THR A 799 -14.92 14.60 35.43
C THR A 799 -13.45 15.03 35.49
N PHE A 800 -12.97 15.41 36.67
CA PHE A 800 -11.57 15.75 36.91
C PHE A 800 -10.75 14.52 37.37
N LEU A 801 -9.42 14.64 37.32
CA LEU A 801 -8.53 13.60 37.81
C LEU A 801 -8.78 13.38 39.31
N ASN A 802 -8.85 12.13 39.75
CA ASN A 802 -9.01 11.78 41.16
C ASN A 802 -8.01 10.69 41.53
N VAL A 803 -6.92 11.08 42.20
CA VAL A 803 -5.79 10.21 42.55
C VAL A 803 -5.35 10.44 43.97
N ALA A 804 -4.77 9.42 44.60
CA ALA A 804 -4.17 9.57 45.91
C ALA A 804 -2.86 10.35 45.77
N VAL A 805 -2.79 11.56 46.34
CA VAL A 805 -1.57 12.35 46.42
C VAL A 805 -0.98 12.16 47.80
N SER A 806 -0.01 11.25 47.94
CA SER A 806 0.81 11.16 49.15
C SER A 806 2.09 12.00 49.02
N ASP A 807 2.59 12.51 50.13
CA ASP A 807 3.82 13.32 50.14
C ASP A 807 5.03 12.53 49.64
N ASP A 808 5.07 11.21 49.88
CA ASP A 808 6.14 10.31 49.41
C ASP A 808 6.17 10.12 47.87
N VAL A 809 5.05 10.41 47.19
CA VAL A 809 4.90 10.20 45.73
C VAL A 809 5.07 11.52 44.95
N ALA A 810 4.73 12.65 45.57
CA ALA A 810 4.76 13.97 44.95
C ALA A 810 5.53 14.99 45.81
N GLU A 811 6.81 14.73 46.05
CA GLU A 811 7.68 15.63 46.83
C GLU A 811 7.75 17.05 46.23
N GLU A 812 7.83 17.14 44.90
CA GLU A 812 8.01 18.38 44.17
C GLU A 812 6.68 19.13 43.92
N PRO A 813 6.62 20.47 44.12
CA PRO A 813 5.40 21.25 43.94
C PRO A 813 4.76 21.14 42.55
N TRP A 814 5.57 21.09 41.49
CA TRP A 814 5.07 20.97 40.13
C TRP A 814 4.45 19.59 39.86
N VAL A 815 5.00 18.54 40.46
CA VAL A 815 4.44 17.18 40.44
C VAL A 815 3.09 17.17 41.16
N ARG A 816 2.99 17.73 42.38
CA ARG A 816 1.70 17.84 43.10
C ARG A 816 0.62 18.51 42.26
N ARG A 817 0.97 19.57 41.53
CA ARG A 817 0.01 20.28 40.66
C ARG A 817 -0.38 19.46 39.43
N CYS A 818 0.53 18.66 38.87
CA CYS A 818 0.20 17.67 37.83
C CYS A 818 -0.74 16.57 38.33
N LEU A 819 -0.68 16.19 39.61
CA LEU A 819 -1.60 15.22 40.19
C LEU A 819 -2.89 15.82 40.77
N SER A 820 -2.93 17.15 40.91
CA SER A 820 -4.07 17.84 41.50
C SER A 820 -5.38 17.56 40.77
N SER A 821 -6.42 17.34 41.57
CA SER A 821 -7.82 17.17 41.15
C SER A 821 -8.57 18.49 40.95
N ALA A 822 -7.93 19.63 41.26
CA ALA A 822 -8.55 20.94 41.15
C ALA A 822 -8.86 21.27 39.67
N PRO A 823 -10.05 21.83 39.36
CA PRO A 823 -10.45 22.17 38.00
C PRO A 823 -9.42 23.04 37.26
N GLU A 824 -8.93 24.10 37.89
CA GLU A 824 -7.94 25.03 37.35
C GLU A 824 -6.59 24.37 37.02
N HIS A 825 -6.37 23.13 37.49
CA HIS A 825 -5.20 22.32 37.18
C HIS A 825 -5.50 21.23 36.15
N ALA A 826 -6.69 21.14 35.57
CA ALA A 826 -7.03 20.13 34.57
C ALA A 826 -6.12 20.22 33.33
N VAL A 827 -5.70 21.43 32.98
CA VAL A 827 -4.68 21.71 31.97
C VAL A 827 -3.45 22.28 32.66
N VAL A 828 -2.29 21.68 32.39
CA VAL A 828 -1.00 22.14 32.93
C VAL A 828 0.00 22.29 31.79
N PHE A 829 0.70 23.42 31.77
CA PHE A 829 1.88 23.59 30.92
C PHE A 829 3.14 23.57 31.80
N LEU A 830 3.98 22.56 31.60
CA LEU A 830 5.32 22.44 32.17
C LEU A 830 6.31 23.15 31.24
N ASP A 831 6.63 24.38 31.59
CA ASP A 831 7.53 25.22 30.80
C ASP A 831 8.99 24.88 31.10
N THR A 832 9.69 24.35 30.09
CA THR A 832 11.10 23.99 30.19
C THR A 832 12.06 25.12 29.78
N SER A 833 11.56 26.33 29.54
CA SER A 833 12.39 27.49 29.13
C SER A 833 13.44 27.93 30.15
N ASN A 834 13.21 27.69 31.45
CA ASN A 834 14.14 28.04 32.52
C ASN A 834 14.99 26.85 33.02
N CYS A 835 14.88 25.68 32.38
CA CYS A 835 15.65 24.50 32.76
C CYS A 835 17.03 24.53 32.11
N GLU A 836 18.08 24.30 32.90
CA GLU A 836 19.44 24.16 32.38
C GLU A 836 19.54 22.94 31.44
N ASN A 837 20.37 23.02 30.41
CA ASN A 837 20.62 21.95 29.43
C ASN A 837 19.40 21.46 28.62
N ASN A 838 18.28 22.20 28.60
CA ASN A 838 17.15 21.91 27.72
C ASN A 838 17.48 22.21 26.25
N SER A 839 18.10 21.25 25.57
CA SER A 839 18.42 21.36 24.15
C SER A 839 18.05 20.08 23.43
N ALA A 840 17.18 20.20 22.43
CA ALA A 840 16.87 19.07 21.60
C ALA A 840 18.03 18.74 20.66
N THR A 841 18.39 17.47 20.66
CA THR A 841 19.47 16.95 19.82
C THR A 841 18.91 16.55 18.45
N ARG A 842 19.78 16.62 17.43
CA ARG A 842 19.46 16.17 16.09
C ARG A 842 20.63 15.37 15.54
N ASP A 843 20.38 14.12 15.21
CA ASP A 843 21.30 13.24 14.50
C ASP A 843 20.74 12.91 13.11
N GLY A 844 21.41 13.38 12.06
CA GLY A 844 20.92 13.29 10.69
C GLY A 844 19.62 14.06 10.41
N ALA A 845 18.92 13.71 9.33
CA ALA A 845 17.76 14.48 8.87
C ALA A 845 16.49 14.27 9.71
N ALA A 846 16.34 13.11 10.37
CA ALA A 846 15.07 12.65 10.93
C ALA A 846 15.10 12.30 12.43
N ASN A 847 16.28 12.16 13.06
CA ASN A 847 16.35 11.79 14.47
C ASN A 847 16.38 13.06 15.32
N VAL A 848 15.27 13.36 15.97
CA VAL A 848 15.10 14.52 16.84
C VAL A 848 14.59 14.05 18.19
N GLU A 849 15.32 14.37 19.26
CA GLU A 849 15.01 13.93 20.62
C GLU A 849 15.30 15.07 21.62
N ASN A 850 14.55 15.12 22.72
CA ASN A 850 14.81 16.00 23.85
C ASN A 850 14.83 15.14 25.12
N GLU A 851 16.01 15.02 25.72
CA GLU A 851 16.28 14.16 26.87
C GLU A 851 15.58 14.66 28.13
N LEU A 852 15.62 15.97 28.40
CA LEU A 852 14.91 16.57 29.53
C LEU A 852 13.39 16.30 29.45
N GLU A 853 12.78 16.53 28.29
CA GLU A 853 11.35 16.24 28.13
C GLU A 853 11.05 14.74 28.27
N LEU A 854 11.94 13.86 27.80
CA LEU A 854 11.81 12.42 27.96
C LEU A 854 11.80 12.04 29.45
N ASP A 855 12.73 12.58 30.23
CA ASP A 855 12.85 12.29 31.66
C ASP A 855 11.63 12.79 32.44
N LEU A 856 11.15 13.99 32.12
CA LEU A 856 9.92 14.55 32.71
C LEU A 856 8.70 13.67 32.40
N VAL A 857 8.55 13.21 31.15
CA VAL A 857 7.46 12.30 30.75
C VAL A 857 7.53 10.99 31.54
N VAL A 858 8.70 10.37 31.61
CA VAL A 858 8.89 9.09 32.32
C VAL A 858 8.59 9.24 33.79
N LYS A 859 9.10 10.31 34.43
CA LYS A 859 8.81 10.63 35.84
C LYS A 859 7.32 10.78 36.08
N LEU A 860 6.62 11.58 35.26
CA LEU A 860 5.17 11.77 35.39
C LEU A 860 4.40 10.47 35.24
N CYS A 861 4.71 9.64 34.22
CA CYS A 861 4.03 8.37 34.02
C CYS A 861 4.18 7.47 35.26
N GLN A 862 5.40 7.34 35.78
CA GLN A 862 5.66 6.56 36.99
C GLN A 862 4.91 7.10 38.21
N THR A 863 4.87 8.43 38.37
CA THR A 863 4.16 9.06 39.49
C THR A 863 2.65 8.83 39.39
N PHE A 864 2.06 8.92 38.19
CA PHE A 864 0.65 8.59 37.98
C PHE A 864 0.36 7.13 38.31
N SER A 865 1.16 6.19 37.82
CA SER A 865 0.99 4.76 38.13
C SER A 865 1.12 4.49 39.64
N LYS A 866 2.10 5.11 40.32
CA LYS A 866 2.26 5.03 41.79
C LYS A 866 1.09 5.64 42.58
N SER A 867 0.37 6.59 41.98
CA SER A 867 -0.78 7.26 42.58
C SER A 867 -2.10 6.54 42.33
N GLY A 868 -2.04 5.34 41.73
CA GLY A 868 -3.18 4.45 41.52
C GLY A 868 -3.89 4.59 40.17
N LEU A 869 -3.27 5.24 39.16
CA LEU A 869 -3.76 5.12 37.79
C LEU A 869 -3.28 3.82 37.15
N ASP A 870 -4.18 3.19 36.40
CA ASP A 870 -3.78 2.12 35.51
C ASP A 870 -3.01 2.70 34.31
N ASP A 871 -1.94 2.03 33.89
CA ASP A 871 -1.09 2.46 32.77
C ASP A 871 -1.90 2.68 31.48
N ASP A 872 -2.98 1.93 31.27
CA ASP A 872 -3.85 2.04 30.09
C ASP A 872 -4.70 3.31 30.08
N GLN A 873 -4.84 4.00 31.22
CA GLN A 873 -5.50 5.30 31.35
C GLN A 873 -4.58 6.46 30.96
N ILE A 874 -3.28 6.20 30.76
CA ILE A 874 -2.26 7.20 30.44
C ILE A 874 -1.88 7.10 28.95
N GLY A 875 -1.84 8.26 28.29
CA GLY A 875 -1.34 8.38 26.93
C GLY A 875 -0.25 9.42 26.81
N VAL A 876 0.77 9.12 26.01
CA VAL A 876 1.85 10.05 25.70
C VAL A 876 1.89 10.32 24.20
N MET A 877 1.96 11.60 23.85
CA MET A 877 2.11 12.06 22.48
C MET A 877 3.39 12.87 22.31
N SER A 878 4.04 12.71 21.16
CA SER A 878 5.08 13.62 20.71
C SER A 878 5.02 13.86 19.20
N ILE A 879 5.62 14.95 18.75
CA ILE A 879 5.66 15.32 17.33
C ILE A 879 6.67 14.46 16.53
N TYR A 880 7.76 14.02 17.16
CA TYR A 880 8.82 13.26 16.48
C TYR A 880 8.74 11.77 16.80
N ARG A 881 8.89 10.95 15.76
CA ARG A 881 8.82 9.49 15.87
C ARG A 881 9.96 8.92 16.73
N THR A 882 11.15 9.51 16.63
CA THR A 882 12.31 9.16 17.46
C THR A 882 12.08 9.44 18.94
N GLN A 883 11.50 10.59 19.30
CA GLN A 883 11.10 10.88 20.67
C GLN A 883 10.10 9.85 21.20
N VAL A 884 9.08 9.48 20.40
CA VAL A 884 8.11 8.43 20.75
C VAL A 884 8.80 7.10 21.03
N GLU A 885 9.76 6.69 20.20
CA GLU A 885 10.51 5.45 20.39
C GLU A 885 11.39 5.48 21.64
N SER A 886 12.06 6.61 21.92
CA SER A 886 12.90 6.77 23.10
C SER A 886 12.07 6.79 24.38
N ILE A 887 10.96 7.52 24.43
CA ILE A 887 10.01 7.48 25.57
C ILE A 887 9.49 6.06 25.79
N ARG A 888 9.04 5.38 24.73
CA ARG A 888 8.51 4.00 24.83
C ARG A 888 9.57 3.04 25.39
N ARG A 889 10.83 3.21 25.01
CA ARG A 889 11.94 2.39 25.52
C ARG A 889 12.18 2.64 27.00
N SER A 890 12.26 3.90 27.43
CA SER A 890 12.49 4.24 28.83
C SER A 890 11.33 3.80 29.74
N LEU A 891 10.07 3.95 29.29
CA LEU A 891 8.90 3.45 30.03
C LEU A 891 8.92 1.92 30.19
N LYS A 892 9.26 1.17 29.13
CA LYS A 892 9.44 -0.29 29.24
C LYS A 892 10.54 -0.68 30.22
N SER A 893 11.70 -0.03 30.16
CA SER A 893 12.83 -0.30 31.06
C SER A 893 12.52 0.00 32.53
N SER A 894 11.56 0.90 32.79
CA SER A 894 11.12 1.30 34.13
C SER A 894 9.87 0.57 34.64
N GLY A 895 9.34 -0.38 33.88
CA GLY A 895 8.21 -1.23 34.31
C GLY A 895 6.82 -0.75 33.88
N SER A 896 6.69 0.42 33.25
CA SER A 896 5.41 0.96 32.75
C SER A 896 5.10 0.46 31.33
N ILE A 897 4.69 -0.80 31.20
CA ILE A 897 4.52 -1.48 29.91
C ILE A 897 3.16 -1.13 29.26
N GLY A 898 2.15 -0.70 30.04
CA GLY A 898 0.79 -0.45 29.54
C GLY A 898 0.57 0.93 28.93
N VAL A 899 1.49 1.88 29.15
CA VAL A 899 1.33 3.28 28.72
C VAL A 899 1.39 3.40 27.20
N GLU A 900 0.37 4.03 26.61
CA GLU A 900 0.30 4.18 25.16
C GLU A 900 1.07 5.42 24.69
N VAL A 901 2.21 5.19 24.03
CA VAL A 901 3.06 6.25 23.44
C VAL A 901 2.95 6.23 21.92
N ASN A 902 2.54 7.33 21.29
CA ASN A 902 2.36 7.43 19.83
C ASN A 902 2.66 8.85 19.32
N THR A 903 2.81 9.02 17.99
CA THR A 903 2.81 10.38 17.42
C THR A 903 1.41 10.99 17.46
N ILE A 904 1.30 12.32 17.36
CA ILE A 904 -0.01 13.01 17.27
C ILE A 904 -0.89 12.40 16.16
N ASP A 905 -0.33 12.23 14.97
CA ASP A 905 -1.01 11.64 13.81
C ASP A 905 -1.51 10.20 14.09
N GLN A 906 -0.75 9.39 14.85
CA GLN A 906 -1.12 8.02 15.23
C GLN A 906 -2.15 7.95 16.38
N TYR A 907 -2.34 9.04 17.13
CA TYR A 907 -3.30 9.14 18.24
C TYR A 907 -4.72 9.52 17.78
N GLN A 908 -4.92 9.77 16.49
CA GLN A 908 -6.23 10.17 15.98
C GLN A 908 -7.29 9.11 16.26
N GLY A 909 -8.47 9.57 16.68
CA GLY A 909 -9.60 8.70 17.05
C GLY A 909 -9.49 8.07 18.44
N LYS A 910 -8.34 8.16 19.12
CA LYS A 910 -8.14 7.65 20.49
C LYS A 910 -8.39 8.73 21.54
N ASP A 911 -8.51 8.33 22.80
CA ASP A 911 -8.51 9.18 23.98
C ASP A 911 -8.06 8.43 25.24
N LYS A 912 -7.64 9.19 26.25
CA LYS A 912 -7.17 8.69 27.55
C LYS A 912 -7.60 9.63 28.67
N ASP A 913 -7.61 9.11 29.90
CA ASP A 913 -7.92 9.95 31.07
C ASP A 913 -6.85 11.03 31.26
N VAL A 914 -5.59 10.63 31.15
CA VAL A 914 -4.44 11.54 31.23
C VAL A 914 -3.69 11.51 29.91
N ILE A 915 -3.42 12.68 29.36
CA ILE A 915 -2.57 12.85 28.18
C ILE A 915 -1.39 13.74 28.52
N ILE A 916 -0.19 13.28 28.18
CA ILE A 916 1.06 14.03 28.28
C ILE A 916 1.59 14.28 26.87
N ILE A 917 1.94 15.53 26.57
CA ILE A 917 2.42 15.95 25.25
C ILE A 917 3.84 16.50 25.38
N SER A 918 4.80 15.88 24.71
CA SER A 918 6.17 16.37 24.58
C SER A 918 6.35 17.06 23.22
N PHE A 919 6.61 18.37 23.26
CA PHE A 919 6.76 19.18 22.05
C PHE A 919 8.17 19.12 21.45
N VAL A 920 9.21 18.78 22.22
CA VAL A 920 10.62 18.59 21.80
C VAL A 920 11.29 19.85 21.23
N TRP A 921 10.55 20.82 20.73
CA TRP A 921 11.04 21.90 19.89
C TRP A 921 11.78 22.99 20.69
N THR A 922 13.02 23.27 20.31
CA THR A 922 13.86 24.34 20.88
C THR A 922 14.49 25.23 19.79
N LYS A 923 15.04 26.38 20.19
CA LYS A 923 15.70 27.37 19.32
C LYS A 923 16.91 26.80 18.62
N GLU A 924 17.67 25.91 19.25
CA GLU A 924 18.83 25.25 18.65
C GLU A 924 18.41 24.39 17.46
N LEU A 925 17.28 23.68 17.57
CA LEU A 925 16.68 22.93 16.46
C LEU A 925 16.28 23.87 15.32
N LYS A 926 15.62 24.98 15.64
CA LYS A 926 15.23 26.02 14.65
C LYS A 926 16.46 26.58 13.92
N ARG A 927 17.55 26.88 14.64
CA ARG A 927 18.81 27.37 14.05
C ARG A 927 19.44 26.32 13.13
N LYS A 928 19.41 25.04 13.51
CA LYS A 928 19.93 23.92 12.70
C LYS A 928 19.05 23.59 11.48
N GLN A 929 17.75 23.88 11.54
CA GLN A 929 16.81 23.64 10.43
C GLN A 929 16.63 24.84 9.49
N ASN A 930 17.04 26.04 9.92
CA ASN A 930 16.80 27.30 9.24
C ASN A 930 15.32 27.51 8.83
N ALA A 931 14.40 26.97 9.65
CA ALA A 931 12.96 26.98 9.41
C ALA A 931 12.19 26.82 10.72
N THR A 932 10.95 27.32 10.76
CA THR A 932 9.98 27.02 11.83
C THR A 932 9.54 25.56 11.81
N CYS A 933 9.06 25.03 12.94
CA CYS A 933 8.71 23.62 13.12
C CYS A 933 7.70 23.17 12.06
N PRO A 934 8.11 22.36 11.06
CA PRO A 934 7.21 21.97 9.98
C PRO A 934 6.01 21.16 10.48
N LEU A 935 6.16 20.49 11.62
CA LEU A 935 5.14 19.64 12.21
C LEU A 935 4.11 20.42 13.00
N LEU A 936 4.48 21.55 13.60
CA LEU A 936 3.59 22.42 14.36
C LEU A 936 3.01 23.59 13.53
N LYS A 937 3.44 23.76 12.28
CA LYS A 937 2.82 24.69 11.30
C LYS A 937 1.34 24.41 11.04
N ASP A 938 0.91 23.16 11.13
CA ASP A 938 -0.49 22.81 10.95
C ASP A 938 -1.21 22.82 12.30
N VAL A 939 -1.96 23.90 12.55
CA VAL A 939 -2.77 24.08 13.76
C VAL A 939 -3.71 22.91 14.05
N ARG A 940 -4.09 22.13 13.02
CA ARG A 940 -4.91 20.92 13.14
C ARG A 940 -4.26 19.83 13.97
N ARG A 941 -2.93 19.70 13.92
CA ARG A 941 -2.18 18.76 14.77
C ARG A 941 -2.29 19.14 16.23
N VAL A 942 -2.14 20.44 16.52
CA VAL A 942 -2.32 20.96 17.88
C VAL A 942 -3.76 20.69 18.36
N ASN A 943 -4.76 20.97 17.53
CA ASN A 943 -6.17 20.64 17.85
C ASN A 943 -6.37 19.15 18.15
N VAL A 944 -5.84 18.24 17.33
CA VAL A 944 -5.91 16.80 17.63
C VAL A 944 -5.26 16.48 18.96
N ALA A 945 -4.06 17.00 19.21
CA ALA A 945 -3.30 16.72 20.43
C ALA A 945 -4.03 17.19 21.69
N LEU A 946 -4.55 18.42 21.71
CA LEU A 946 -5.25 18.99 22.86
C LEU A 946 -6.60 18.30 23.16
N THR A 947 -7.19 17.62 22.16
CA THR A 947 -8.53 17.02 22.27
C THR A 947 -8.54 15.51 22.56
N ARG A 948 -7.38 14.94 22.96
CA ARG A 948 -7.25 13.52 23.33
C ARG A 948 -7.51 13.24 24.81
N ALA A 949 -7.38 14.25 25.68
CA ALA A 949 -7.52 14.09 27.12
C ALA A 949 -9.00 14.06 27.56
N ARG A 950 -9.33 13.24 28.55
CA ARG A 950 -10.64 13.27 29.23
C ARG A 950 -10.60 14.10 30.52
N LYS A 951 -9.63 13.82 31.39
CA LYS A 951 -9.57 14.34 32.77
C LYS A 951 -8.41 15.29 33.02
N LYS A 952 -7.22 15.00 32.46
CA LYS A 952 -6.00 15.79 32.66
C LYS A 952 -5.19 15.90 31.37
N LEU A 953 -4.74 17.11 31.06
CA LEU A 953 -3.86 17.41 29.93
C LEU A 953 -2.58 18.08 30.43
N ILE A 954 -1.43 17.45 30.17
CA ILE A 954 -0.12 17.98 30.51
C ILE A 954 0.66 18.26 29.23
N LEU A 955 1.13 19.49 29.10
CA LEU A 955 1.92 19.98 27.98
C LEU A 955 3.34 20.21 28.47
N ILE A 956 4.34 19.71 27.75
CA ILE A 956 5.76 19.83 28.10
C ILE A 956 6.50 20.39 26.90
N GLY A 957 7.23 21.49 27.10
CA GLY A 957 8.11 22.03 26.07
C GLY A 957 8.69 23.38 26.42
N HIS A 958 9.62 23.85 25.58
CA HIS A 958 10.26 25.14 25.74
C HIS A 958 9.30 26.24 25.27
N PHE A 959 8.56 26.86 26.19
CA PHE A 959 7.41 27.69 25.85
C PHE A 959 7.78 28.90 24.99
N GLU A 960 8.86 29.60 25.36
CA GLU A 960 9.33 30.78 24.63
C GLU A 960 9.69 30.48 23.17
N ASP A 961 10.17 29.27 22.90
CA ASP A 961 10.57 28.86 21.56
C ASP A 961 9.37 28.44 20.71
N LEU A 962 8.40 27.76 21.32
CA LEU A 962 7.11 27.45 20.69
C LEU A 962 6.35 28.72 20.33
N ARG A 963 6.33 29.69 21.26
CA ARG A 963 5.71 31.01 21.10
C ARG A 963 6.34 31.81 19.96
N ALA A 964 7.67 31.86 19.93
CA ALA A 964 8.42 32.50 18.85
C ALA A 964 8.28 31.77 17.49
N ASP A 965 7.74 30.55 17.46
CA ASP A 965 7.59 29.76 16.24
C ASP A 965 6.22 29.92 15.58
N HIS A 966 5.13 29.94 16.37
CA HIS A 966 3.78 30.05 15.85
C HIS A 966 2.84 30.78 16.80
N SER A 967 2.04 31.71 16.25
CA SER A 967 1.01 32.48 16.96
C SER A 967 -0.03 31.66 17.72
N ILE A 968 -0.22 30.37 17.40
CA ILE A 968 -1.18 29.52 18.10
C ILE A 968 -0.75 29.28 19.56
N PHE A 969 0.56 29.28 19.81
CA PHE A 969 1.12 29.17 21.14
C PHE A 969 1.04 30.49 21.93
N GLU A 970 0.92 31.64 21.24
CA GLU A 970 0.54 32.90 21.92
C GLU A 970 -0.91 32.88 22.37
N THR A 971 -1.82 32.36 21.54
CA THR A 971 -3.20 32.15 21.97
C THR A 971 -3.25 31.18 23.16
N LEU A 972 -2.50 30.08 23.09
CA LEU A 972 -2.35 29.15 24.22
C LEU A 972 -1.85 29.88 25.48
N HIS A 973 -0.87 30.77 25.36
CA HIS A 973 -0.35 31.56 26.48
C HIS A 973 -1.43 32.43 27.12
N SER A 974 -2.16 33.18 26.29
CA SER A 974 -3.20 34.10 26.75
C SER A 974 -4.32 33.39 27.50
N ILE A 975 -4.58 32.13 27.17
CA ILE A 975 -5.58 31.29 27.85
C ILE A 975 -5.00 30.69 29.13
N LEU A 976 -3.73 30.27 29.11
CA LEU A 976 -3.09 29.53 30.21
C LEU A 976 -2.34 30.39 31.22
N SER A 977 -2.33 31.73 31.13
CA SER A 977 -1.43 32.62 31.90
C SER A 977 -1.43 32.42 33.43
N GLU A 978 -2.48 31.86 34.03
CA GLU A 978 -2.56 31.53 35.47
C GLU A 978 -2.20 30.06 35.83
N SER A 979 -2.03 29.22 34.81
CA SER A 979 -1.86 27.75 34.89
C SER A 979 -0.48 27.23 34.47
N GLN A 980 0.44 28.13 34.09
CA GLN A 980 1.82 27.79 33.74
C GLN A 980 2.64 27.42 34.99
N ILE A 981 3.42 26.35 34.90
CA ILE A 981 4.28 25.87 35.99
C ILE A 981 5.68 25.68 35.47
N PHE A 982 6.66 26.21 36.20
CA PHE A 982 8.07 25.95 35.97
C PHE A 982 8.49 24.75 36.83
N PRO A 983 8.99 23.65 36.24
CA PRO A 983 9.70 22.64 36.99
C PRO A 983 11.00 23.30 37.48
N LEU A 984 11.01 23.74 38.74
CA LEU A 984 12.21 24.25 39.40
C LEU A 984 13.20 23.08 39.51
N VAL A 985 14.17 23.08 38.58
CA VAL A 985 15.45 22.36 38.53
C VAL A 985 15.42 20.89 38.97
N LEU A 986 15.53 19.99 37.98
CA LEU A 986 16.18 18.68 38.13
C LEU A 986 17.70 18.88 38.14
#